data_AF-A0A939VDN0-F1
#
_entry.id   AF-A0A939VDN0-F1
#
_cell.length_a   1.000
_cell.length_b   1.000
_cell.length_c   1.000
_cell.angle_alpha   90.00
_cell.angle_beta   90.00
_cell.angle_gamma   90.00
#
_symmetry.space_group_name_H-M   'P 1'
#
loop_
_entity.id
_entity.type
_entity.pdbx_description
1 polymer ?
#
loop_
_entity_poly.entity_id
_entity_poly.type
_entity_poly.pdbx_seq_one_letter_code
_entity_poly.pdbx_strand_id
1 'polypeptide(L)'
;MNKKLKFAYGYVLAFASLMIIGYVMFMGLTYLTGGDMMRAAIVTGVFVILLALGCISLQRVKATADHFKRNVGIERVLLPLYAVFCVVAFVPFSHFWTVRAHNDEIVSAFQEAVTASKTMFDEYDDYARQRIDAYRSSLKKSLRSGKQASRGFKANTLGKVSGSDTIMLNNMVRTLQLQLLPAENDSVRSEATEWLSKAEEGSSVWNVFLLGNIRKIQQAVDTWHQTMERAAGSVLSNEELQQDEEATAYKGTQYLTAADKLSQVSARCQKMQFPLPLAWLIGLVCFPLLFLPYLIQERHTKSRETLLGGIGQQTPSDTDHDYDNVHHIVLYNEVSIPKGKAGMHTLTKHEQWRDQLSESDDQYQMIQTLTEEEGMTPDDLLQLLHQDCNLLDAATVKQCIDSGVFSTEQLIQANKFVDGFVDMLGTPMRDVLPTDKHIESLDGVSTEFYFWGIPSSGKTCAIGVVINAAQEGSVAESVKVLGDCQGYDYLSELMSIFTGNRECCVLPGRTPVDANFAMRLNMTDYKGLVHPVTLIDMAGELFCYLYWKENQLTQHFTRQHEKAFESFNNILVGNKTNSRKFHFFIIEYGAEKKKYKGQTQDEYLTCGLRHLEESGVLRDATDGICIIVTKYDHVFTRIQEGEDINNHLSDFLYRNYGGFLTLLRQYCKKYEIAGGFMPDPVPFCIGEVCFKNYCRISTEYAKDIVKIILRESKGFSKGRLARLEAHLRQ
;
A
#
# COMPACT_ATOMS: atom_id res chain seq x y z
N MET A 1 -13.99 41.22 -30.39
CA MET A 1 -12.70 40.50 -30.26
C MET A 1 -12.14 40.45 -28.81
N ASN A 2 -12.98 40.46 -27.75
CA ASN A 2 -12.53 40.48 -26.33
C ASN A 2 -12.95 39.26 -25.50
N LYS A 3 -13.25 38.11 -26.14
CA LYS A 3 -13.68 36.87 -25.46
C LYS A 3 -12.59 35.79 -25.34
N LYS A 4 -11.34 36.08 -25.71
CA LYS A 4 -10.22 35.17 -25.44
C LYS A 4 -9.47 35.68 -24.21
N LEU A 5 -9.52 34.94 -23.10
CA LEU A 5 -8.52 35.06 -22.04
C LEU A 5 -7.17 34.80 -22.72
N LYS A 6 -6.42 35.85 -23.03
CA LYS A 6 -4.99 35.70 -23.31
C LYS A 6 -4.41 35.16 -22.01
N PHE A 7 -3.81 33.96 -22.03
CA PHE A 7 -3.06 33.43 -20.91
C PHE A 7 -1.88 34.37 -20.66
N ALA A 8 -2.13 35.40 -19.85
CA ALA A 8 -1.24 36.52 -19.66
C ALA A 8 -0.19 36.14 -18.62
N TYR A 9 1.06 36.57 -18.81
CA TYR A 9 2.17 36.44 -17.85
C TYR A 9 1.79 36.81 -16.41
N GLY A 10 0.77 37.66 -16.22
CA GLY A 10 0.19 37.98 -14.91
C GLY A 10 -0.29 36.76 -14.11
N TYR A 11 -0.93 35.77 -14.74
CA TYR A 11 -1.39 34.56 -14.05
C TYR A 11 -0.23 33.66 -13.62
N VAL A 12 0.82 33.57 -14.43
CA VAL A 12 2.01 32.78 -14.10
C VAL A 12 2.69 33.33 -12.86
N LEU A 13 2.88 34.66 -12.79
CA LEU A 13 3.49 35.33 -11.63
C LEU A 13 2.59 35.29 -10.39
N ALA A 14 1.26 35.45 -10.55
CA ALA A 14 0.30 35.33 -9.46
C ALA A 14 0.28 33.90 -8.90
N PHE A 15 0.30 32.88 -9.75
CA PHE A 15 0.34 31.48 -9.33
C PHE A 15 1.66 31.12 -8.64
N ALA A 16 2.80 31.56 -9.18
CA ALA A 16 4.10 31.37 -8.52
C ALA A 16 4.13 32.04 -7.13
N SER A 17 3.59 33.25 -7.01
CA SER A 17 3.46 33.94 -5.73
C SER A 17 2.52 33.21 -4.77
N LEU A 18 1.41 32.68 -5.28
CA LEU A 18 0.45 31.89 -4.50
C LEU A 18 1.08 30.61 -3.94
N MET A 19 1.95 29.93 -4.71
CA MET A 19 2.69 28.75 -4.24
C MET A 19 3.66 29.10 -3.10
N ILE A 20 4.40 30.21 -3.23
CA ILE A 20 5.31 30.69 -2.19
C ILE A 20 4.54 31.07 -0.92
N ILE A 21 3.45 31.82 -1.07
CA ILE A 21 2.57 32.21 0.04
C ILE A 21 2.00 30.95 0.70
N GLY A 22 1.51 29.99 -0.07
CA GLY A 22 0.95 28.73 0.41
C GLY A 22 1.95 27.94 1.25
N TYR A 23 3.18 27.73 0.75
CA TYR A 23 4.21 26.99 1.48
C TYR A 23 4.64 27.70 2.78
N VAL A 24 4.95 28.99 2.72
CA VAL A 24 5.40 29.76 3.90
C VAL A 24 4.29 29.87 4.94
N MET A 25 3.04 30.09 4.49
CA MET A 25 1.87 30.10 5.37
C MET A 25 1.62 28.74 6.01
N PHE A 26 1.80 27.64 5.27
CA PHE A 26 1.71 26.29 5.82
C PHE A 26 2.75 26.06 6.92
N MET A 27 3.99 26.48 6.70
CA MET A 27 5.03 26.41 7.72
C MET A 27 4.65 27.26 8.94
N GLY A 28 4.21 28.50 8.74
CA GLY A 28 3.79 29.39 9.84
C GLY A 28 2.60 28.83 10.63
N LEU A 29 1.58 28.29 9.96
CA LEU A 29 0.45 27.62 10.61
C LEU A 29 0.86 26.36 11.35
N THR A 30 1.80 25.57 10.80
CA THR A 30 2.34 24.39 11.50
C THR A 30 3.02 24.79 12.80
N TYR A 31 3.75 25.91 12.82
CA TYR A 31 4.31 26.46 14.05
C TYR A 31 3.24 26.94 15.05
N LEU A 32 2.21 27.64 14.57
CA LEU A 32 1.11 28.13 15.41
C LEU A 32 0.26 27.01 16.03
N THR A 33 0.02 25.92 15.30
CA THR A 33 -0.75 24.77 15.80
C THR A 33 0.10 23.82 16.67
N GLY A 34 1.38 24.15 16.89
CA GLY A 34 2.33 23.33 17.62
C GLY A 34 2.72 22.04 16.91
N GLY A 35 2.59 21.96 15.59
CA GLY A 35 2.97 20.80 14.80
C GLY A 35 1.81 19.90 14.36
N ASP A 36 0.56 20.36 14.48
CA ASP A 36 -0.58 19.69 13.83
C ASP A 36 -0.58 20.04 12.34
N MET A 37 0.13 19.21 11.57
CA MET A 37 0.32 19.38 10.13
C MET A 37 -0.99 19.23 9.35
N MET A 38 -1.91 18.39 9.81
CA MET A 38 -3.19 18.15 9.12
C MET A 38 -4.07 19.40 9.23
N ARG A 39 -4.23 19.96 10.44
CA ARG A 39 -4.96 21.21 10.62
C ARG A 39 -4.30 22.36 9.86
N ALA A 40 -2.97 22.47 9.91
CA ALA A 40 -2.24 23.50 9.17
C ALA A 40 -2.45 23.38 7.65
N ALA A 41 -2.43 22.15 7.09
CA ALA A 41 -2.64 21.91 5.66
C ALA A 41 -4.06 22.30 5.23
N ILE A 42 -5.09 21.89 5.99
CA ILE A 42 -6.49 22.23 5.69
C ILE A 42 -6.69 23.75 5.68
N VAL A 43 -6.23 24.43 6.74
CA VAL A 43 -6.38 25.90 6.86
C VAL A 43 -5.62 26.61 5.73
N THR A 44 -4.39 26.17 5.43
CA THR A 44 -3.61 26.70 4.30
C THR A 44 -4.35 26.53 2.97
N GLY A 45 -4.91 25.34 2.73
CA GLY A 45 -5.68 25.04 1.53
C GLY A 45 -6.87 25.99 1.35
N VAL A 46 -7.61 26.26 2.43
CA VAL A 46 -8.73 27.22 2.42
C VAL A 46 -8.23 28.63 2.05
N PHE A 47 -7.16 29.12 2.67
CA PHE A 47 -6.58 30.42 2.34
C PHE A 47 -6.12 30.50 0.88
N VAL A 48 -5.40 29.49 0.39
CA VAL A 48 -4.91 29.43 -1.01
C VAL A 48 -6.08 29.44 -2.00
N ILE A 49 -7.13 28.66 -1.76
CA ILE A 49 -8.32 28.62 -2.61
C ILE A 49 -9.02 29.98 -2.61
N LEU A 50 -9.23 30.60 -1.44
CA LEU A 50 -9.85 31.92 -1.35
C LEU A 50 -9.02 33.02 -2.03
N LEU A 51 -7.69 32.98 -1.89
CA LEU A 51 -6.77 33.89 -2.58
C LEU A 51 -6.86 33.72 -4.10
N ALA A 52 -6.89 32.48 -4.60
CA ALA A 52 -7.03 32.18 -6.02
C ALA A 52 -8.40 32.62 -6.58
N LEU A 53 -9.49 32.30 -5.88
CA LEU A 53 -10.84 32.69 -6.26
C LEU A 53 -11.00 34.21 -6.28
N GLY A 54 -10.45 34.92 -5.30
CA GLY A 54 -10.47 36.38 -5.28
C GLY A 54 -9.75 37.01 -6.46
N CYS A 55 -8.58 36.47 -6.83
CA CYS A 55 -7.83 36.90 -8.01
C CYS A 55 -8.64 36.75 -9.31
N ILE A 56 -9.24 35.57 -9.53
CA ILE A 56 -10.05 35.27 -10.71
C ILE A 56 -11.33 36.12 -10.73
N SER A 57 -11.99 36.27 -9.58
CA SER A 57 -13.25 37.02 -9.45
C SER A 57 -13.07 38.50 -9.76
N LEU A 58 -12.00 39.13 -9.24
CA LEU A 58 -11.69 40.53 -9.52
C LEU A 58 -11.47 40.79 -11.01
N GLN A 59 -10.69 39.93 -11.68
CA GLN A 59 -10.47 40.05 -13.11
C GLN A 59 -11.75 39.86 -13.93
N ARG A 60 -12.56 38.85 -13.58
CA ARG A 60 -13.82 38.57 -14.28
C ARG A 60 -14.79 39.74 -14.20
N VAL A 61 -14.93 40.35 -13.02
CA VAL A 61 -15.80 41.52 -12.83
C VAL A 61 -15.34 42.70 -13.70
N LYS A 62 -14.02 42.95 -13.80
CA LYS A 62 -13.45 44.01 -14.65
C LYS A 62 -13.62 43.75 -16.15
N ALA A 63 -13.61 42.49 -16.58
CA ALA A 63 -13.69 42.08 -17.99
C ALA A 63 -15.12 42.01 -18.57
N THR A 64 -16.16 42.06 -17.73
CA THR A 64 -17.54 41.76 -18.15
C THR A 64 -18.12 42.82 -19.08
N ALA A 65 -18.86 42.39 -20.11
CA ALA A 65 -19.50 43.24 -21.13
C ALA A 65 -20.95 43.64 -20.81
N ASP A 66 -21.53 43.06 -19.75
CA ASP A 66 -22.92 43.23 -19.34
C ASP A 66 -23.03 43.96 -17.99
N HIS A 67 -24.13 44.69 -17.77
CA HIS A 67 -24.45 45.34 -16.48
C HIS A 67 -23.30 46.16 -15.85
N PHE A 68 -22.62 47.00 -16.65
CA PHE A 68 -21.43 47.76 -16.25
C PHE A 68 -21.55 48.49 -14.89
N LYS A 69 -22.66 49.20 -14.65
CA LYS A 69 -22.88 49.95 -13.40
C LYS A 69 -22.90 49.04 -12.15
N ARG A 70 -23.52 47.87 -12.26
CA ARG A 70 -23.59 46.88 -11.18
C ARG A 70 -22.22 46.25 -10.92
N ASN A 71 -21.51 45.89 -11.98
CA ASN A 71 -20.20 45.24 -11.88
C ASN A 71 -19.12 46.20 -11.35
N VAL A 72 -19.16 47.49 -11.71
CA VAL A 72 -18.31 48.53 -11.09
C VAL A 72 -18.61 48.69 -9.60
N GLY A 73 -19.89 48.62 -9.20
CA GLY A 73 -20.26 48.61 -7.78
C GLY A 73 -19.69 47.42 -7.03
N ILE A 74 -19.78 46.22 -7.61
CA ILE A 74 -19.20 44.99 -7.04
C ILE A 74 -17.67 45.08 -6.97
N GLU A 75 -17.01 45.58 -8.01
CA GLU A 75 -15.56 45.77 -8.05
C GLU A 75 -15.05 46.67 -6.91
N ARG A 76 -15.76 47.79 -6.64
CA ARG A 76 -15.43 48.73 -5.56
C ARG A 76 -15.53 48.13 -4.16
N VAL A 77 -16.33 47.08 -3.99
CA VAL A 77 -16.45 46.35 -2.71
C VAL A 77 -15.47 45.19 -2.64
N LEU A 78 -15.34 44.43 -3.73
CA LEU A 78 -14.53 43.21 -3.78
C LEU A 78 -13.03 43.50 -3.71
N LEU A 79 -12.56 44.59 -4.34
CA LEU A 79 -11.14 44.96 -4.36
C LEU A 79 -10.59 45.28 -2.96
N PRO A 80 -11.20 46.18 -2.15
CA PRO A 80 -10.74 46.42 -0.79
C PRO A 80 -10.94 45.20 0.11
N LEU A 81 -12.04 44.43 -0.07
CA LEU A 81 -12.25 43.21 0.70
C LEU A 81 -11.13 42.18 0.46
N TYR A 82 -10.71 42.01 -0.79
CA TYR A 82 -9.61 41.13 -1.15
C TYR A 82 -8.27 41.62 -0.60
N ALA A 83 -8.04 42.94 -0.59
CA ALA A 83 -6.86 43.53 0.05
C ALA A 83 -6.83 43.28 1.57
N VAL A 84 -7.97 43.42 2.25
CA VAL A 84 -8.10 43.06 3.68
C VAL A 84 -7.82 41.58 3.88
N PHE A 85 -8.35 40.71 3.01
CA PHE A 85 -8.09 39.27 3.11
C PHE A 85 -6.61 38.91 2.90
N CYS A 86 -5.90 39.61 2.00
CA CYS A 86 -4.46 39.48 1.85
C CYS A 86 -3.70 39.86 3.14
N VAL A 87 -4.14 40.90 3.85
CA VAL A 87 -3.56 41.28 5.16
C VAL A 87 -3.81 40.20 6.21
N VAL A 88 -5.00 39.59 6.22
CA VAL A 88 -5.29 38.45 7.13
C VAL A 88 -4.39 37.25 6.81
N ALA A 89 -4.25 36.90 5.54
CA ALA A 89 -3.38 35.81 5.09
C ALA A 89 -1.88 36.10 5.35
N PHE A 90 -1.50 37.37 5.43
CA PHE A 90 -0.13 37.78 5.79
C PHE A 90 0.24 37.42 7.23
N VAL A 91 -0.72 37.29 8.15
CA VAL A 91 -0.45 36.96 9.57
C VAL A 91 0.26 35.60 9.71
N PRO A 92 -0.31 34.45 9.28
CA PRO A 92 0.40 33.18 9.38
C PRO A 92 1.66 33.13 8.49
N PHE A 93 1.65 33.79 7.33
CA PHE A 93 2.84 33.91 6.49
C PHE A 93 4.01 34.60 7.22
N SER A 94 3.72 35.70 7.92
CA SER A 94 4.72 36.47 8.67
C SER A 94 5.23 35.72 9.89
N HIS A 95 4.39 34.92 10.54
CA HIS A 95 4.74 34.13 11.72
C HIS A 95 5.92 33.19 11.44
N PHE A 96 5.95 32.55 10.27
CA PHE A 96 7.08 31.69 9.90
C PHE A 96 8.42 32.42 9.95
N TRP A 97 8.47 33.65 9.43
CA TRP A 97 9.69 34.45 9.43
C TRP A 97 10.14 34.85 10.84
N THR A 98 9.17 35.10 11.73
CA THR A 98 9.42 35.33 13.16
C THR A 98 10.08 34.11 13.82
N VAL A 99 9.59 32.90 13.55
CA VAL A 99 10.20 31.66 14.06
C VAL A 99 11.59 31.45 13.45
N ARG A 100 11.74 31.70 12.14
CA ARG A 100 13.01 31.56 11.41
C ARG A 100 14.11 32.47 11.97
N ALA A 101 13.76 33.66 12.47
CA ALA A 101 14.73 34.56 13.08
C ALA A 101 15.29 34.06 14.40
N HIS A 102 14.55 33.20 15.11
CA HIS A 102 14.99 32.55 16.34
C HIS A 102 15.52 31.12 16.08
N ASN A 103 15.89 30.80 14.83
CA ASN A 103 16.33 29.46 14.45
C ASN A 103 17.47 28.95 15.32
N ASP A 104 18.49 29.76 15.57
CA ASP A 104 19.68 29.31 16.29
C ASP A 104 19.36 29.02 17.76
N GLU A 105 18.50 29.84 18.37
CA GLU A 105 18.00 29.61 19.73
C GLU A 105 17.10 28.36 19.84
N ILE A 106 16.27 28.12 18.82
CA ILE A 106 15.37 26.96 18.74
C ILE A 106 16.18 25.68 18.56
N VAL A 107 17.14 25.68 17.63
CA VAL A 107 18.00 24.53 17.33
C VAL A 107 18.93 24.25 18.51
N SER A 108 19.53 25.27 19.13
CA SER A 108 20.37 25.10 20.33
C SER A 108 19.57 24.50 21.49
N ALA A 109 18.40 25.04 21.81
CA ALA A 109 17.57 24.52 22.88
C ALA A 109 17.07 23.09 22.60
N PHE A 110 16.81 22.76 21.32
CA PHE A 110 16.47 21.40 20.91
C PHE A 110 17.66 20.43 21.06
N GLN A 111 18.86 20.83 20.66
CA GLN A 111 20.08 20.03 20.84
C GLN A 111 20.42 19.81 22.31
N GLU A 112 20.26 20.85 23.15
CA GLU A 112 20.39 20.74 24.60
C GLU A 112 19.38 19.76 25.19
N ALA A 113 18.12 19.80 24.73
CA ALA A 113 17.09 18.86 25.16
C ALA A 113 17.43 17.41 24.76
N VAL A 114 17.88 17.21 23.53
CA VAL A 114 18.31 15.91 23.01
C VAL A 114 19.50 15.37 23.82
N THR A 115 20.47 16.23 24.11
CA THR A 115 21.63 15.87 24.93
C THR A 115 21.21 15.48 26.35
N ALA A 116 20.38 16.28 27.01
CA ALA A 116 19.84 15.95 28.33
C ALA A 116 19.05 14.64 28.32
N SER A 117 18.28 14.38 27.25
CA SER A 117 17.54 13.13 27.06
C SER A 117 18.46 11.90 26.97
N LYS A 118 19.62 12.04 26.32
CA LYS A 118 20.65 10.99 26.26
C LYS A 118 21.29 10.78 27.64
N THR A 119 21.66 11.86 28.32
CA THR A 119 22.34 11.82 29.63
C THR A 119 21.45 11.33 30.77
N MET A 120 20.12 11.36 30.62
CA MET A 120 19.17 10.79 31.59
C MET A 120 19.43 9.29 31.86
N PHE A 121 19.82 8.53 30.83
CA PHE A 121 20.16 7.12 31.01
C PHE A 121 21.41 6.94 31.88
N ASP A 122 22.40 7.83 31.70
CA ASP A 122 23.65 7.81 32.48
C ASP A 122 23.36 8.14 33.96
N GLU A 123 22.51 9.14 34.22
CA GLU A 123 22.08 9.52 35.57
C GLU A 123 21.38 8.34 36.27
N TYR A 124 20.54 7.60 35.55
CA TYR A 124 19.85 6.43 36.09
C TYR A 124 20.80 5.26 36.36
N ASP A 125 21.73 4.97 35.44
CA ASP A 125 22.70 3.90 35.59
C ASP A 125 23.66 4.16 36.76
N ASP A 126 24.03 5.43 36.99
CA ASP A 126 24.82 5.83 38.15
C ASP A 126 24.03 5.65 39.45
N TYR A 127 22.76 6.06 39.48
CA TYR A 127 21.85 5.80 40.60
C TYR A 127 21.74 4.31 40.92
N ALA A 128 21.45 3.48 39.91
CA ALA A 128 21.26 2.05 40.08
C ALA A 128 22.54 1.37 40.60
N ARG A 129 23.71 1.73 40.04
CA ARG A 129 25.02 1.23 40.51
C ARG A 129 25.28 1.59 41.96
N GLN A 130 25.05 2.84 42.36
CA GLN A 130 25.22 3.28 43.75
C GLN A 130 24.31 2.50 44.71
N ARG A 131 23.04 2.28 44.35
CA ARG A 131 22.09 1.52 45.15
C ARG A 131 22.48 0.04 45.28
N ILE A 132 22.91 -0.59 44.18
CA ILE A 132 23.38 -1.98 44.17
C ILE A 132 24.63 -2.15 45.06
N ASP A 133 25.57 -1.22 44.99
CA ASP A 133 26.80 -1.26 45.79
C ASP A 133 26.54 -1.00 47.29
N ALA A 134 25.62 -0.09 47.61
CA ALA A 134 25.14 0.14 48.97
C ALA A 134 24.47 -1.11 49.54
N TYR A 135 23.58 -1.75 48.78
CA TYR A 135 22.91 -2.99 49.17
C TYR A 135 23.89 -4.14 49.39
N ARG A 136 24.82 -4.35 48.46
CA ARG A 136 25.90 -5.35 48.59
C ARG A 136 26.76 -5.10 49.84
N SER A 137 27.05 -3.84 50.15
CA SER A 137 27.82 -3.46 51.34
C SER A 137 27.05 -3.73 52.64
N SER A 138 25.74 -3.48 52.65
CA SER A 138 24.84 -3.79 53.77
C SER A 138 24.78 -5.30 54.03
N LEU A 139 24.55 -6.11 53.00
CA LEU A 139 24.53 -7.58 53.11
C LEU A 139 25.84 -8.15 53.67
N LYS A 140 27.01 -7.64 53.20
CA LYS A 140 28.32 -8.06 53.71
C LYS A 140 28.53 -7.70 55.19
N LYS A 141 28.03 -6.54 55.64
CA LYS A 141 28.09 -6.14 57.06
C LYS A 141 27.23 -7.05 57.92
N SER A 142 26.01 -7.37 57.47
CA SER A 142 25.10 -8.28 58.16
C SER A 142 25.68 -9.69 58.30
N LEU A 143 26.26 -10.24 57.22
CA LEU A 143 26.95 -11.55 57.23
C LEU A 143 28.12 -11.60 58.22
N ARG A 144 28.91 -10.52 58.34
CA ARG A 144 30.08 -10.46 59.25
C ARG A 144 29.71 -10.31 60.72
N SER A 145 28.57 -9.71 61.02
CA SER A 145 28.19 -9.38 62.39
C SER A 145 27.58 -10.55 63.18
N GLY A 146 27.24 -11.67 62.53
CA GLY A 146 26.71 -12.88 63.18
C GLY A 146 25.40 -12.71 63.96
N LYS A 147 24.85 -11.49 64.03
CA LYS A 147 23.55 -11.22 64.61
C LYS A 147 22.49 -11.70 63.64
N GLN A 148 21.51 -12.45 64.15
CA GLN A 148 20.25 -12.73 63.46
C GLN A 148 19.80 -11.46 62.77
N ALA A 149 19.85 -11.45 61.43
CA ALA A 149 19.35 -10.36 60.63
C ALA A 149 17.90 -10.12 61.04
N SER A 150 17.69 -9.02 61.74
CA SER A 150 16.39 -8.57 62.20
C SER A 150 15.46 -8.45 60.99
N ARG A 151 14.41 -9.28 61.01
CA ARG A 151 13.25 -9.28 60.10
C ARG A 151 13.58 -9.46 58.61
N GLY A 152 13.59 -10.74 58.19
CA GLY A 152 13.50 -11.14 56.78
C GLY A 152 14.19 -12.48 56.50
N PHE A 153 15.17 -12.85 57.32
CA PHE A 153 15.94 -14.06 57.15
C PHE A 153 15.21 -15.27 57.77
N LYS A 154 14.40 -15.99 56.99
CA LYS A 154 13.88 -17.31 57.42
C LYS A 154 15.03 -18.32 57.44
N ALA A 155 15.64 -18.48 58.60
CA ALA A 155 16.78 -19.36 58.88
C ALA A 155 16.48 -20.88 58.86
N ASN A 156 15.45 -21.35 58.14
CA ASN A 156 15.07 -22.78 58.14
C ASN A 156 15.47 -23.57 56.88
N THR A 157 16.23 -22.99 55.95
CA THR A 157 16.70 -23.68 54.72
C THR A 157 18.22 -23.75 54.60
N LEU A 158 18.95 -23.66 55.72
CA LEU A 158 20.42 -23.75 55.74
C LEU A 158 20.87 -25.07 56.39
N GLY A 159 21.01 -26.10 55.56
CA GLY A 159 22.02 -27.12 55.82
C GLY A 159 23.40 -26.46 55.71
N LYS A 160 24.23 -26.62 56.75
CA LYS A 160 25.64 -26.18 56.76
C LYS A 160 26.37 -26.71 55.53
N VAL A 161 26.54 -25.87 54.51
CA VAL A 161 27.44 -26.11 53.39
C VAL A 161 28.35 -24.90 53.26
N SER A 162 29.63 -25.10 53.59
CA SER A 162 30.69 -24.13 53.34
C SER A 162 30.68 -23.75 51.85
N GLY A 163 30.44 -22.46 51.55
CA GLY A 163 30.26 -21.94 50.18
C GLY A 163 28.88 -21.35 49.87
N SER A 164 27.86 -21.65 50.68
CA SER A 164 26.47 -21.19 50.51
C SER A 164 26.28 -19.66 50.60
N ASP A 165 26.99 -19.00 51.52
CA ASP A 165 26.79 -17.57 51.83
C ASP A 165 27.17 -16.65 50.67
N THR A 166 28.19 -17.03 49.89
CA THR A 166 28.66 -16.24 48.72
C THR A 166 27.68 -16.39 47.55
N ILE A 167 27.11 -17.58 47.37
CA ILE A 167 26.08 -17.84 46.35
C ILE A 167 24.81 -17.07 46.69
N MET A 168 24.38 -17.08 47.96
CA MET A 168 23.21 -16.32 48.41
C MET A 168 23.39 -14.81 48.24
N LEU A 169 24.54 -14.27 48.64
CA LEU A 169 24.89 -12.86 48.43
C LEU A 169 24.82 -12.49 46.93
N ASN A 170 25.41 -13.31 46.07
CA ASN A 170 25.41 -13.07 44.63
C ASN A 170 23.99 -13.16 44.05
N ASN A 171 23.17 -14.11 44.49
CA ASN A 171 21.78 -14.24 44.04
C ASN A 171 20.95 -13.03 44.43
N MET A 172 21.07 -12.54 45.67
CA MET A 172 20.30 -11.37 46.13
C MET A 172 20.72 -10.07 45.43
N VAL A 173 22.04 -9.86 45.28
CA VAL A 173 22.56 -8.73 44.50
C VAL A 173 22.11 -8.85 43.04
N ARG A 174 22.08 -10.06 42.49
CA ARG A 174 21.59 -10.32 41.13
C ARG A 174 20.08 -10.03 41.01
N THR A 175 19.28 -10.36 42.02
CA THR A 175 17.85 -10.01 42.05
C THR A 175 17.64 -8.50 41.99
N LEU A 176 18.35 -7.72 42.82
CA LEU A 176 18.27 -6.26 42.79
C LEU A 176 18.75 -5.69 41.44
N GLN A 177 19.84 -6.25 40.90
CA GLN A 177 20.34 -5.89 39.58
C GLN A 177 19.31 -6.13 38.49
N LEU A 178 18.64 -7.29 38.46
CA LEU A 178 17.62 -7.60 37.46
C LEU A 178 16.38 -6.72 37.59
N GLN A 179 16.08 -6.23 38.80
CA GLN A 179 14.95 -5.37 39.08
C GLN A 179 15.21 -3.90 38.69
N LEU A 180 16.43 -3.40 38.90
CA LEU A 180 16.83 -2.02 38.54
C LEU A 180 17.36 -1.89 37.10
N LEU A 181 18.07 -2.91 36.63
CA LEU A 181 18.73 -2.96 35.32
C LEU A 181 18.41 -4.30 34.61
N PRO A 182 17.17 -4.48 34.14
CA PRO A 182 16.85 -5.61 33.26
C PRO A 182 17.81 -5.64 32.07
N ALA A 183 18.14 -6.83 31.56
CA ALA A 183 19.04 -7.00 30.41
C ALA A 183 18.54 -6.27 29.13
N GLU A 184 17.28 -5.85 29.09
CA GLU A 184 16.69 -5.04 28.01
C GLU A 184 17.09 -3.55 28.07
N ASN A 185 17.53 -3.01 29.22
CA ASN A 185 17.85 -1.58 29.37
C ASN A 185 19.02 -1.11 28.50
N ASP A 186 20.06 -1.93 28.31
CA ASP A 186 21.20 -1.58 27.44
C ASP A 186 20.75 -1.45 25.98
N SER A 187 19.80 -2.28 25.55
CA SER A 187 19.23 -2.21 24.21
C SER A 187 18.36 -0.96 24.03
N VAL A 188 17.48 -0.67 24.99
CA VAL A 188 16.62 0.52 24.99
C VAL A 188 17.46 1.81 24.97
N ARG A 189 18.54 1.87 25.76
CA ARG A 189 19.46 3.02 25.77
C ARG A 189 20.16 3.21 24.43
N SER A 190 20.71 2.15 23.84
CA SER A 190 21.38 2.23 22.53
C SER A 190 20.43 2.70 21.42
N GLU A 191 19.18 2.23 21.44
CA GLU A 191 18.17 2.59 20.45
C GLU A 191 17.64 4.01 20.65
N ALA A 192 17.41 4.42 21.91
CA ALA A 192 17.01 5.77 22.25
C ALA A 192 18.08 6.80 21.85
N THR A 193 19.36 6.51 22.12
CA THR A 193 20.48 7.39 21.78
C THR A 193 20.72 7.51 20.27
N GLU A 194 20.56 6.42 19.51
CA GLU A 194 20.61 6.44 18.04
C GLU A 194 19.44 7.25 17.45
N TRP A 195 18.21 7.01 17.93
CA TRP A 195 17.03 7.74 17.47
C TRP A 195 17.13 9.24 17.75
N LEU A 196 17.56 9.61 18.96
CA LEU A 196 17.79 11.00 19.35
C LEU A 196 18.86 11.68 18.49
N SER A 197 19.93 10.96 18.13
CA SER A 197 20.99 11.48 17.25
C SER A 197 20.48 11.72 15.83
N LYS A 198 19.64 10.82 15.29
CA LYS A 198 18.99 11.03 13.98
C LYS A 198 17.98 12.19 13.98
N ALA A 199 17.29 12.41 15.11
CA ALA A 199 16.39 13.55 15.24
C ALA A 199 17.13 14.90 15.31
N GLU A 200 18.38 14.87 15.78
CA GLU A 200 19.31 16.00 15.84
C GLU A 200 19.88 16.36 14.45
N GLU A 201 20.19 15.35 13.63
CA GLU A 201 20.68 15.49 12.26
C GLU A 201 19.63 16.16 11.35
N GLY A 202 19.91 17.39 10.90
CA GLY A 202 18.99 18.16 10.05
C GLY A 202 17.91 18.94 10.81
N SER A 203 18.10 19.18 12.11
CA SER A 203 17.27 20.09 12.91
C SER A 203 17.33 21.52 12.37
N SER A 204 16.23 21.96 11.76
CA SER A 204 16.11 23.29 11.13
C SER A 204 14.65 23.73 11.19
N VAL A 205 14.41 25.04 11.31
CA VAL A 205 13.06 25.63 11.22
C VAL A 205 12.45 25.48 9.80
N TRP A 206 13.24 25.10 8.80
CA TRP A 206 12.69 24.72 7.48
C TRP A 206 12.18 23.28 7.44
N ASN A 207 12.55 22.45 8.42
CA ASN A 207 12.06 21.10 8.53
C ASN A 207 10.71 21.11 9.28
N VAL A 208 9.62 20.93 8.53
CA VAL A 208 8.25 20.88 9.07
C VAL A 208 8.09 19.84 10.18
N PHE A 209 8.92 18.78 10.18
CA PHE A 209 8.89 17.71 11.16
C PHE A 209 9.57 18.06 12.49
N LEU A 210 10.25 19.21 12.61
CA LEU A 210 10.91 19.63 13.86
C LEU A 210 9.94 19.61 15.06
N LEU A 211 8.74 20.22 14.92
CA LEU A 211 7.72 20.22 15.98
C LEU A 211 7.10 18.85 16.23
N GLY A 212 6.93 18.05 15.18
CA GLY A 212 6.50 16.65 15.31
C GLY A 212 7.50 15.83 16.11
N ASN A 213 8.80 16.05 15.88
CA ASN A 213 9.89 15.41 16.61
C ASN A 213 9.94 15.88 18.06
N ILE A 214 9.78 17.17 18.34
CA ILE A 214 9.73 17.72 19.72
C ILE A 214 8.67 17.00 20.55
N ARG A 215 7.42 16.89 20.05
CA ARG A 215 6.34 16.21 20.78
C ARG A 215 6.62 14.73 20.99
N LYS A 216 7.12 14.03 19.96
CA LYS A 216 7.47 12.61 20.06
C LYS A 216 8.60 12.36 21.05
N ILE A 217 9.63 13.20 21.03
CA ILE A 217 10.75 13.16 21.99
C ILE A 217 10.24 13.41 23.40
N GLN A 218 9.39 14.41 23.60
CA GLN A 218 8.81 14.69 24.91
C GLN A 218 8.03 13.47 25.46
N GLN A 219 7.15 12.88 24.65
CA GLN A 219 6.39 11.67 25.05
C GLN A 219 7.29 10.46 25.35
N ALA A 220 8.34 10.25 24.55
CA ALA A 220 9.30 9.18 24.76
C ALA A 220 10.11 9.38 26.05
N VAL A 221 10.60 10.59 26.27
CA VAL A 221 11.35 11.00 27.47
C VAL A 221 10.50 10.84 28.72
N ASP A 222 9.23 11.27 28.70
CA ASP A 222 8.28 11.05 29.80
C ASP A 222 8.10 9.57 30.11
N THR A 223 7.97 8.73 29.07
CA THR A 223 7.78 7.28 29.22
C THR A 223 9.01 6.58 29.79
N TRP A 224 10.20 6.95 29.32
CA TRP A 224 11.47 6.42 29.84
C TRP A 224 11.67 6.83 31.29
N HIS A 225 11.42 8.10 31.62
CA HIS A 225 11.51 8.60 32.98
C HIS A 225 10.55 7.87 33.93
N GLN A 226 9.27 7.69 33.56
CA GLN A 226 8.31 6.94 34.37
C GLN A 226 8.73 5.48 34.60
N THR A 227 9.35 4.85 33.61
CA THR A 227 9.86 3.48 33.76
C THR A 227 11.01 3.42 34.74
N MET A 228 11.96 4.36 34.63
CA MET A 228 13.08 4.51 35.56
C MET A 228 12.61 4.82 36.98
N GLU A 229 11.63 5.70 37.13
CA GLU A 229 11.03 6.07 38.42
C GLU A 229 10.32 4.86 39.09
N ARG A 230 9.53 4.09 38.32
CA ARG A 230 8.91 2.85 38.82
C ARG A 230 9.95 1.82 39.27
N ALA A 231 11.00 1.64 38.47
CA ALA A 231 12.09 0.73 38.82
C ALA A 231 12.85 1.21 40.07
N ALA A 232 13.14 2.51 40.17
CA ALA A 232 13.74 3.13 41.35
C ALA A 232 12.84 3.00 42.60
N GLY A 233 11.52 3.09 42.46
CA GLY A 233 10.58 2.95 43.58
C GLY A 233 10.42 1.52 44.11
N SER A 234 10.91 0.51 43.39
CA SER A 234 10.76 -0.89 43.77
C SER A 234 11.79 -1.29 44.85
N VAL A 235 11.35 -1.84 45.98
CA VAL A 235 12.21 -2.17 47.15
C VAL A 235 12.14 -3.65 47.45
N LEU A 236 13.28 -4.31 47.69
CA LEU A 236 13.28 -5.71 48.08
C LEU A 236 12.84 -5.89 49.55
N SER A 237 12.17 -6.99 49.85
CA SER A 237 11.65 -7.29 51.20
C SER A 237 12.74 -7.40 52.29
N ASN A 238 14.00 -7.49 51.89
CA ASN A 238 15.18 -7.58 52.74
C ASN A 238 16.18 -6.43 52.52
N GLU A 239 15.76 -5.36 51.84
CA GLU A 239 16.54 -4.14 51.65
C GLU A 239 16.22 -3.14 52.77
N GLU A 240 17.23 -2.80 53.57
CA GLU A 240 17.13 -1.76 54.59
C GLU A 240 17.60 -0.44 53.96
N LEU A 241 16.64 0.39 53.52
CA LEU A 241 16.93 1.74 53.05
C LEU A 241 17.33 2.59 54.27
N GLN A 242 18.49 3.25 54.21
CA GLN A 242 18.93 4.15 55.28
C GLN A 242 17.92 5.30 55.44
N GLN A 243 17.62 5.68 56.69
CA GLN A 243 16.59 6.67 57.06
C GLN A 243 16.80 8.11 56.54
N ASP A 244 17.83 8.39 55.74
CA ASP A 244 17.94 9.64 54.98
C ASP A 244 17.38 9.43 53.56
N GLU A 245 16.05 9.39 53.46
CA GLU A 245 15.27 9.12 52.24
C GLU A 245 15.55 10.11 51.08
N GLU A 246 16.05 11.32 51.35
CA GLU A 246 16.30 12.35 50.33
C GLU A 246 17.66 12.24 49.61
N ALA A 247 18.68 11.66 50.25
CA ALA A 247 20.04 11.66 49.70
C ALA A 247 20.25 10.55 48.65
N THR A 248 19.43 9.50 48.68
CA THR A 248 19.57 8.28 47.87
C THR A 248 18.43 8.07 46.88
N ALA A 249 17.48 9.01 46.74
CA ALA A 249 16.39 8.92 45.76
C ALA A 249 16.84 9.31 44.34
N TYR A 250 16.26 8.67 43.32
CA TYR A 250 16.46 9.07 41.92
C TYR A 250 15.82 10.44 41.68
N LYS A 251 16.60 11.41 41.21
CA LYS A 251 16.19 12.83 41.10
C LYS A 251 15.69 13.24 39.72
N GLY A 252 16.02 12.48 38.67
CA GLY A 252 15.59 12.76 37.30
C GLY A 252 15.98 14.14 36.78
N THR A 253 17.15 14.65 37.16
CA THR A 253 17.59 16.04 36.88
C THR A 253 17.72 16.29 35.37
N GLN A 254 18.24 15.30 34.64
CA GLN A 254 18.39 15.37 33.19
C GLN A 254 17.04 15.29 32.47
N TYR A 255 16.10 14.51 33.00
CA TYR A 255 14.70 14.51 32.52
C TYR A 255 14.07 15.90 32.67
N LEU A 256 14.17 16.53 33.85
CA LEU A 256 13.63 17.87 34.08
C LEU A 256 14.25 18.91 33.13
N THR A 257 15.55 18.80 32.88
CA THR A 257 16.25 19.66 31.91
C THR A 257 15.73 19.45 30.49
N ALA A 258 15.57 18.19 30.06
CA ALA A 258 15.03 17.87 28.74
C ALA A 258 13.59 18.39 28.58
N ALA A 259 12.72 18.16 29.56
CA ALA A 259 11.33 18.59 29.56
C ALA A 259 11.20 20.13 29.50
N ASP A 260 11.97 20.85 30.32
CA ASP A 260 12.02 22.31 30.31
C ASP A 260 12.44 22.85 28.93
N LYS A 261 13.54 22.34 28.37
CA LYS A 261 14.05 22.78 27.06
C LYS A 261 13.08 22.49 25.91
N LEU A 262 12.46 21.31 25.88
CA LEU A 262 11.42 20.99 24.87
C LEU A 262 10.21 21.91 24.99
N SER A 263 9.80 22.24 26.22
CA SER A 263 8.70 23.18 26.47
C SER A 263 9.03 24.60 26.00
N GLN A 264 10.27 25.06 26.24
CA GLN A 264 10.75 26.37 25.79
C GLN A 264 10.77 26.47 24.26
N VAL A 265 11.21 25.42 23.57
CA VAL A 265 11.19 25.38 22.10
C VAL A 265 9.76 25.47 21.57
N SER A 266 8.83 24.68 22.14
CA SER A 266 7.42 24.71 21.75
C SER A 266 6.80 26.11 21.96
N ALA A 267 7.06 26.72 23.12
CA ALA A 267 6.56 28.05 23.46
C ALA A 267 7.11 29.14 22.52
N ARG A 268 8.40 29.08 22.17
CA ARG A 268 9.02 30.03 21.22
C ARG A 268 8.42 29.90 19.82
N CYS A 269 8.17 28.68 19.36
CA CYS A 269 7.56 28.41 18.06
C CYS A 269 6.12 28.95 17.93
N GLN A 270 5.35 28.90 19.01
CA GLN A 270 3.93 29.29 19.01
C GLN A 270 3.70 30.78 19.29
N LYS A 271 4.69 31.49 19.84
CA LYS A 271 4.55 32.88 20.24
C LYS A 271 4.40 33.80 19.02
N MET A 272 3.21 34.36 18.83
CA MET A 272 3.04 35.43 17.83
C MET A 272 3.82 36.68 18.26
N GLN A 273 4.59 37.23 17.32
CA GLN A 273 5.26 38.52 17.48
C GLN A 273 5.04 39.35 16.23
N PHE A 274 5.37 40.64 16.32
CA PHE A 274 5.24 41.55 15.19
C PHE A 274 6.11 41.09 14.00
N PRO A 275 5.61 41.18 12.75
CA PRO A 275 6.34 40.74 11.56
C PRO A 275 7.69 41.42 11.40
N LEU A 276 8.72 40.62 11.13
CA LEU A 276 10.07 41.12 10.86
C LEU A 276 10.19 41.84 9.51
N PRO A 277 11.21 42.70 9.32
CA PRO A 277 11.43 43.40 8.05
C PRO A 277 11.54 42.47 6.84
N LEU A 278 12.11 41.27 7.01
CA LEU A 278 12.22 40.28 5.93
C LEU A 278 10.84 39.72 5.50
N ALA A 279 9.94 39.51 6.45
CA ALA A 279 8.56 39.08 6.16
C ALA A 279 7.83 40.15 5.34
N TRP A 280 8.02 41.42 5.70
CA TRP A 280 7.51 42.56 4.94
C TRP A 280 8.12 42.65 3.55
N LEU A 281 9.43 42.49 3.40
CA LEU A 281 10.10 42.54 2.10
C LEU A 281 9.54 41.51 1.13
N ILE A 282 9.42 40.25 1.56
CA ILE A 282 8.91 39.18 0.70
C ILE A 282 7.40 39.32 0.52
N GLY A 283 6.66 39.69 1.57
CA GLY A 283 5.23 39.93 1.50
C GLY A 283 4.85 41.06 0.54
N LEU A 284 5.60 42.17 0.54
CA LEU A 284 5.42 43.31 -0.37
C LEU A 284 5.75 43.00 -1.83
N VAL A 285 6.41 41.87 -2.09
CA VAL A 285 6.59 41.34 -3.45
C VAL A 285 5.46 40.37 -3.80
N CYS A 286 5.27 39.32 -2.98
CA CYS A 286 4.37 38.22 -3.31
C CYS A 286 2.88 38.59 -3.29
N PHE A 287 2.42 39.35 -2.28
CA PHE A 287 0.98 39.68 -2.17
C PHE A 287 0.52 40.67 -3.24
N PRO A 288 1.28 41.72 -3.61
CA PRO A 288 0.92 42.57 -4.73
C PRO A 288 0.86 41.85 -6.08
N LEU A 289 1.69 40.82 -6.30
CA LEU A 289 1.64 40.01 -7.52
C LEU A 289 0.32 39.26 -7.70
N LEU A 290 -0.44 39.01 -6.63
CA LEU A 290 -1.79 38.43 -6.74
C LEU A 290 -2.80 39.37 -7.41
N PHE A 291 -2.55 40.68 -7.41
CA PHE A 291 -3.38 41.67 -8.09
C PHE A 291 -3.01 41.85 -9.57
N LEU A 292 -1.88 41.29 -10.01
CA LEU A 292 -1.35 41.50 -11.35
C LEU A 292 -2.33 41.06 -12.47
N PRO A 293 -3.06 39.93 -12.36
CA PRO A 293 -4.08 39.57 -13.36
C PRO A 293 -5.21 40.61 -13.47
N TYR A 294 -5.62 41.20 -12.34
CA TYR A 294 -6.60 42.29 -12.32
C TYR A 294 -6.03 43.59 -12.92
N LEU A 295 -4.78 43.93 -12.63
CA LEU A 295 -4.14 45.16 -13.13
C LEU A 295 -3.96 45.12 -14.66
N ILE A 296 -3.50 43.99 -15.21
CA ILE A 296 -3.28 43.80 -16.65
C ILE A 296 -4.60 43.74 -17.43
N GLN A 297 -5.68 43.26 -16.81
CA GLN A 297 -6.97 43.16 -17.47
C GLN A 297 -7.49 44.52 -17.91
N GLU A 298 -7.66 44.72 -19.23
CA GLU A 298 -8.33 45.89 -19.77
C GLU A 298 -9.85 45.81 -19.55
N ARG A 299 -10.47 46.96 -19.30
CA ARG A 299 -11.93 47.10 -19.20
C ARG A 299 -12.53 47.02 -20.61
N HIS A 300 -13.69 46.38 -20.73
CA HIS A 300 -14.34 46.21 -22.03
C HIS A 300 -14.65 47.56 -22.72
N THR A 301 -14.38 47.67 -24.02
CA THR A 301 -14.43 48.92 -24.82
C THR A 301 -15.79 49.61 -24.90
N LYS A 302 -16.88 48.93 -24.51
CA LYS A 302 -18.24 49.49 -24.40
C LYS A 302 -18.55 50.14 -23.03
N SER A 303 -17.64 50.03 -22.06
CA SER A 303 -17.83 50.57 -20.71
C SER A 303 -17.47 52.07 -20.67
N ARG A 304 -18.46 52.94 -20.42
CA ARG A 304 -18.28 54.40 -20.28
C ARG A 304 -17.86 54.85 -18.88
N GLU A 305 -17.87 53.94 -17.90
CA GLU A 305 -17.63 54.22 -16.48
C GLU A 305 -16.20 53.81 -16.08
N THR A 306 -15.42 54.75 -15.54
CA THR A 306 -14.11 54.45 -14.93
C THR A 306 -14.27 54.02 -13.47
N LEU A 307 -13.23 53.38 -12.89
CA LEU A 307 -13.20 53.00 -11.47
C LEU A 307 -13.55 54.19 -10.55
N LEU A 308 -13.19 55.42 -10.98
CA LEU A 308 -13.38 56.70 -10.29
C LEU A 308 -14.52 57.57 -10.84
N GLY A 309 -15.31 57.13 -11.85
CA GLY A 309 -16.58 57.77 -12.25
C GLY A 309 -16.54 58.87 -13.33
N GLY A 310 -15.51 58.93 -14.17
CA GLY A 310 -15.48 59.81 -15.36
C GLY A 310 -15.96 59.14 -16.65
N ILE A 311 -16.77 59.85 -17.46
CA ILE A 311 -17.30 59.44 -18.77
C ILE A 311 -16.23 59.67 -19.86
N GLY A 312 -15.73 58.60 -20.48
CA GLY A 312 -14.84 58.69 -21.64
C GLY A 312 -15.60 59.01 -22.93
N GLN A 313 -15.25 60.12 -23.60
CA GLN A 313 -15.73 60.50 -24.94
C GLN A 313 -14.89 59.84 -26.04
N GLN A 314 -15.54 59.21 -27.05
CA GLN A 314 -15.25 59.43 -28.47
C GLN A 314 -16.33 58.82 -29.41
N THR A 315 -16.37 59.38 -30.61
CA THR A 315 -17.40 59.48 -31.67
C THR A 315 -17.66 58.21 -32.49
N PRO A 316 -18.84 58.09 -33.14
CA PRO A 316 -19.22 56.96 -33.98
C PRO A 316 -18.73 57.14 -35.43
N SER A 317 -18.22 56.07 -36.04
CA SER A 317 -18.20 55.92 -37.49
C SER A 317 -18.61 54.49 -37.84
N ASP A 318 -19.72 54.41 -38.54
CA ASP A 318 -20.32 53.24 -39.16
C ASP A 318 -19.34 52.51 -40.09
N THR A 319 -19.46 51.19 -40.17
CA THR A 319 -20.00 50.51 -41.37
C THR A 319 -20.05 49.00 -41.13
N ASP A 320 -21.27 48.47 -41.20
CA ASP A 320 -21.56 47.06 -41.50
C ASP A 320 -20.98 46.72 -42.88
N HIS A 321 -20.35 45.56 -43.00
CA HIS A 321 -20.52 44.72 -44.17
C HIS A 321 -20.43 43.24 -43.79
N ASP A 322 -21.54 42.59 -44.11
CA ASP A 322 -21.82 41.17 -44.14
C ASP A 322 -20.82 40.38 -45.01
N TYR A 323 -20.56 39.12 -44.66
CA TYR A 323 -20.40 37.94 -45.53
C TYR A 323 -19.89 36.74 -44.72
N ASP A 324 -20.78 35.76 -44.60
CA ASP A 324 -20.56 34.31 -44.71
C ASP A 324 -19.24 33.68 -44.22
N ASN A 325 -19.37 32.74 -43.28
CA ASN A 325 -18.88 31.37 -43.46
C ASN A 325 -19.39 30.41 -42.38
N VAL A 326 -20.32 29.53 -42.80
CA VAL A 326 -20.36 28.08 -42.62
C VAL A 326 -19.57 27.49 -41.44
N HIS A 327 -20.26 26.83 -40.51
CA HIS A 327 -19.97 25.44 -40.16
C HIS A 327 -21.21 24.75 -39.55
N HIS A 328 -21.61 23.68 -40.24
CA HIS A 328 -22.67 22.75 -39.92
C HIS A 328 -22.53 22.13 -38.53
N ILE A 329 -23.65 22.11 -37.80
CA ILE A 329 -23.89 21.22 -36.66
C ILE A 329 -24.31 19.87 -37.25
N VAL A 330 -23.46 18.86 -37.12
CA VAL A 330 -23.83 17.45 -37.33
C VAL A 330 -24.26 16.90 -35.97
N LEU A 331 -25.56 16.66 -35.85
CA LEU A 331 -26.15 15.81 -34.82
C LEU A 331 -25.69 14.38 -35.07
N TYR A 332 -25.02 13.76 -34.09
CA TYR A 332 -24.74 12.33 -34.15
C TYR A 332 -26.05 11.56 -33.97
N ASN A 333 -26.45 10.91 -35.06
CA ASN A 333 -27.49 9.90 -35.13
C ASN A 333 -27.22 8.75 -34.16
N GLU A 334 -28.32 8.21 -33.63
CA GLU A 334 -28.43 6.88 -33.08
C GLU A 334 -27.77 5.86 -34.03
N VAL A 335 -26.74 5.17 -33.54
CA VAL A 335 -26.18 4.01 -34.22
C VAL A 335 -27.18 2.86 -34.06
N SER A 336 -27.90 2.61 -35.14
CA SER A 336 -28.64 1.38 -35.36
C SER A 336 -27.67 0.19 -35.34
N ILE A 337 -27.92 -0.72 -34.41
CA ILE A 337 -27.28 -2.04 -34.35
C ILE A 337 -27.58 -2.76 -35.67
N PRO A 338 -26.58 -3.17 -36.47
CA PRO A 338 -26.84 -4.11 -37.54
C PRO A 338 -27.19 -5.45 -36.87
N LYS A 339 -28.44 -5.89 -37.03
CA LYS A 339 -28.77 -7.32 -36.89
C LYS A 339 -28.01 -8.07 -37.97
N GLY A 340 -26.77 -8.43 -37.66
CA GLY A 340 -26.03 -9.44 -38.39
C GLY A 340 -26.87 -10.72 -38.37
N LYS A 341 -27.33 -11.14 -39.54
CA LYS A 341 -27.82 -12.50 -39.75
C LYS A 341 -26.75 -13.44 -39.22
N ALA A 342 -27.11 -14.34 -38.32
CA ALA A 342 -26.32 -15.50 -37.98
C ALA A 342 -26.11 -16.32 -39.27
N GLY A 343 -25.03 -16.03 -39.98
CA GLY A 343 -24.47 -16.95 -40.94
C GLY A 343 -23.90 -18.10 -40.13
N MET A 344 -24.49 -19.29 -40.29
CA MET A 344 -23.90 -20.55 -39.84
C MET A 344 -22.57 -20.68 -40.59
N HIS A 345 -21.47 -20.21 -40.00
CA HIS A 345 -20.15 -20.54 -40.48
C HIS A 345 -20.00 -22.05 -40.31
N THR A 346 -19.93 -22.76 -41.44
CA THR A 346 -19.55 -24.16 -41.46
C THR A 346 -18.08 -24.18 -41.01
N LEU A 347 -17.83 -24.67 -39.81
CA LEU A 347 -16.47 -24.84 -39.28
C LEU A 347 -15.68 -25.68 -40.29
N THR A 348 -14.44 -25.27 -40.58
CA THR A 348 -13.52 -26.10 -41.37
C THR A 348 -13.27 -27.42 -40.64
N LYS A 349 -12.94 -28.48 -41.37
CA LYS A 349 -12.73 -29.82 -40.77
C LYS A 349 -11.67 -29.80 -39.64
N HIS A 350 -10.62 -29.00 -39.80
CA HIS A 350 -9.61 -28.78 -38.75
C HIS A 350 -10.15 -28.05 -37.52
N GLU A 351 -11.08 -27.10 -37.67
CA GLU A 351 -11.73 -26.44 -36.53
C GLU A 351 -12.64 -27.42 -35.77
N GLN A 352 -13.37 -28.29 -36.49
CA GLN A 352 -14.18 -29.34 -35.87
C GLN A 352 -13.31 -30.32 -35.07
N TRP A 353 -12.20 -30.77 -35.65
CA TRP A 353 -11.23 -31.62 -34.95
C TRP A 353 -10.64 -30.95 -33.72
N ARG A 354 -10.28 -29.67 -33.82
CA ARG A 354 -9.76 -28.90 -32.69
C ARG A 354 -10.77 -28.86 -31.54
N ASP A 355 -12.03 -28.57 -31.84
CA ASP A 355 -13.10 -28.50 -30.83
C ASP A 355 -13.29 -29.87 -30.16
N GLN A 356 -13.40 -30.96 -30.94
CA GLN A 356 -13.52 -32.33 -30.42
C GLN A 356 -12.34 -32.73 -29.52
N LEU A 357 -11.11 -32.40 -29.93
CA LEU A 357 -9.91 -32.67 -29.13
C LEU A 357 -9.85 -31.84 -27.85
N SER A 358 -10.34 -30.60 -27.89
CA SER A 358 -10.35 -29.70 -26.73
C SER A 358 -11.39 -30.07 -25.67
N GLU A 359 -12.51 -30.70 -26.09
CA GLU A 359 -13.61 -31.11 -25.22
C GLU A 359 -13.45 -32.55 -24.67
N SER A 360 -12.56 -33.36 -25.24
CA SER A 360 -12.37 -34.75 -24.81
C SER A 360 -11.59 -34.86 -23.50
N ASP A 361 -12.12 -35.67 -22.57
CA ASP A 361 -11.41 -36.07 -21.33
C ASP A 361 -10.26 -37.05 -21.61
N ASP A 362 -10.35 -37.85 -22.67
CA ASP A 362 -9.27 -38.73 -23.17
C ASP A 362 -8.87 -38.27 -24.57
N GLN A 363 -7.88 -37.38 -24.63
CA GLN A 363 -7.45 -36.76 -25.88
C GLN A 363 -6.80 -37.78 -26.81
N TYR A 364 -6.12 -38.80 -26.27
CA TYR A 364 -5.46 -39.82 -27.09
C TYR A 364 -6.49 -40.73 -27.76
N GLN A 365 -7.49 -41.21 -27.02
CA GLN A 365 -8.57 -42.00 -27.60
C GLN A 365 -9.34 -41.22 -28.68
N MET A 366 -9.55 -39.92 -28.46
CA MET A 366 -10.18 -39.06 -29.47
C MET A 366 -9.34 -38.93 -30.74
N ILE A 367 -8.01 -38.80 -30.62
CA ILE A 367 -7.11 -38.80 -31.78
C ILE A 367 -7.26 -40.09 -32.59
N GLN A 368 -7.35 -41.25 -31.91
CA GLN A 368 -7.58 -42.53 -32.59
C GLN A 368 -8.91 -42.55 -33.35
N THR A 369 -9.99 -42.13 -32.71
CA THR A 369 -11.32 -42.03 -33.35
C THR A 369 -11.29 -41.11 -34.57
N LEU A 370 -10.68 -39.92 -34.45
CA LEU A 370 -10.58 -38.97 -35.56
C LEU A 370 -9.71 -39.49 -36.71
N THR A 371 -8.69 -40.29 -36.40
CA THR A 371 -7.84 -40.94 -37.41
C THR A 371 -8.61 -42.04 -38.15
N GLU A 372 -9.34 -42.90 -37.43
CA GLU A 372 -10.05 -44.06 -37.99
C GLU A 372 -11.35 -43.68 -38.70
N GLU A 373 -12.16 -42.81 -38.09
CA GLU A 373 -13.51 -42.49 -38.55
C GLU A 373 -13.57 -41.25 -39.44
N GLU A 374 -12.73 -40.25 -39.14
CA GLU A 374 -12.73 -38.96 -39.85
C GLU A 374 -11.54 -38.76 -40.80
N GLY A 375 -10.57 -39.68 -40.80
CA GLY A 375 -9.41 -39.66 -41.70
C GLY A 375 -8.39 -38.55 -41.40
N MET A 376 -8.22 -38.17 -40.13
CA MET A 376 -7.14 -37.28 -39.70
C MET A 376 -5.77 -37.93 -39.94
N THR A 377 -4.83 -37.19 -40.53
CA THR A 377 -3.45 -37.66 -40.72
C THR A 377 -2.50 -37.12 -39.64
N PRO A 378 -1.31 -37.74 -39.44
CA PRO A 378 -0.30 -37.20 -38.53
C PRO A 378 0.13 -35.77 -38.86
N ASP A 379 0.21 -35.41 -40.14
CA ASP A 379 0.57 -34.05 -40.58
C ASP A 379 -0.54 -33.04 -40.22
N ASP A 380 -1.82 -33.45 -40.28
CA ASP A 380 -2.94 -32.62 -39.84
C ASP A 380 -2.85 -32.34 -38.33
N LEU A 381 -2.52 -33.35 -37.54
CA LEU A 381 -2.34 -33.22 -36.09
C LEU A 381 -1.14 -32.32 -35.75
N LEU A 382 -0.02 -32.48 -36.45
CA LEU A 382 1.15 -31.60 -36.32
C LEU A 382 0.84 -30.15 -36.72
N GLN A 383 0.00 -29.95 -37.74
CA GLN A 383 -0.47 -28.62 -38.13
C GLN A 383 -1.38 -28.00 -37.06
N LEU A 384 -2.26 -28.79 -36.44
CA LEU A 384 -3.09 -28.35 -35.31
C LEU A 384 -2.22 -27.95 -34.11
N LEU A 385 -1.17 -28.73 -33.79
CA LEU A 385 -0.21 -28.43 -32.74
C LEU A 385 0.71 -27.24 -33.06
N HIS A 386 0.99 -26.99 -34.34
CA HIS A 386 1.68 -25.76 -34.77
C HIS A 386 0.81 -24.52 -34.52
N GLN A 387 -0.49 -24.63 -34.78
CA GLN A 387 -1.44 -23.54 -34.54
C GLN A 387 -1.72 -23.32 -33.05
N ASP A 388 -1.78 -24.40 -32.26
CA ASP A 388 -1.96 -24.36 -30.82
C ASP A 388 -1.16 -25.46 -30.13
N CYS A 389 0.02 -25.10 -29.63
CA CYS A 389 0.90 -26.02 -28.89
C CYS A 389 0.32 -26.46 -27.53
N ASN A 390 -0.80 -25.89 -27.10
CA ASN A 390 -1.52 -26.27 -25.88
C ASN A 390 -2.81 -27.03 -26.17
N LEU A 391 -3.05 -27.46 -27.41
CA LEU A 391 -4.21 -28.29 -27.76
C LEU A 391 -4.19 -29.63 -27.00
N LEU A 392 -3.02 -30.27 -26.93
CA LEU A 392 -2.81 -31.54 -26.23
C LEU A 392 -1.99 -31.32 -24.95
N ASP A 393 -2.24 -32.15 -23.94
CA ASP A 393 -1.36 -32.21 -22.77
C ASP A 393 -0.06 -32.99 -23.04
N ALA A 394 0.93 -32.82 -22.18
CA ALA A 394 2.25 -33.44 -22.35
C ALA A 394 2.20 -34.98 -22.33
N ALA A 395 1.26 -35.56 -21.58
CA ALA A 395 1.09 -37.01 -21.50
C ALA A 395 0.58 -37.58 -22.83
N THR A 396 -0.41 -36.91 -23.43
CA THR A 396 -0.99 -37.26 -24.74
C THR A 396 0.05 -37.11 -25.84
N VAL A 397 0.83 -36.02 -25.84
CA VAL A 397 1.92 -35.82 -26.81
C VAL A 397 2.96 -36.92 -26.69
N LYS A 398 3.37 -37.27 -25.46
CA LYS A 398 4.29 -38.38 -25.22
C LYS A 398 3.71 -39.71 -25.70
N GLN A 399 2.44 -39.98 -25.44
CA GLN A 399 1.76 -41.19 -25.89
C GLN A 399 1.67 -41.29 -27.42
N CYS A 400 1.46 -40.16 -28.12
CA CYS A 400 1.53 -40.09 -29.58
C CYS A 400 2.93 -40.46 -30.10
N ILE A 401 3.98 -39.98 -29.45
CA ILE A 401 5.37 -40.31 -29.80
C ILE A 401 5.68 -41.78 -29.52
N ASP A 402 5.35 -42.27 -28.32
CA ASP A 402 5.61 -43.64 -27.90
C ASP A 402 4.85 -44.67 -28.76
N SER A 403 3.67 -44.27 -29.28
CA SER A 403 2.84 -45.10 -30.16
C SER A 403 3.16 -44.92 -31.65
N GLY A 404 4.12 -44.06 -32.00
CA GLY A 404 4.57 -43.84 -33.37
C GLY A 404 3.63 -43.05 -34.27
N VAL A 405 2.70 -42.26 -33.70
CA VAL A 405 1.81 -41.36 -34.46
C VAL A 405 2.65 -40.28 -35.18
N PHE A 406 3.61 -39.69 -34.48
CA PHE A 406 4.65 -38.82 -35.04
C PHE A 406 5.93 -38.92 -34.18
N SER A 407 7.08 -38.58 -34.75
CA SER A 407 8.36 -38.51 -34.03
C SER A 407 8.61 -37.15 -33.38
N THR A 408 9.52 -37.13 -32.41
CA THR A 408 10.05 -35.90 -31.81
C THR A 408 10.60 -34.94 -32.86
N GLU A 409 11.35 -35.44 -33.84
CA GLU A 409 11.93 -34.61 -34.90
C GLU A 409 10.85 -33.98 -35.79
N GLN A 410 9.78 -34.72 -36.10
CA GLN A 410 8.65 -34.18 -36.86
C GLN A 410 7.92 -33.08 -36.08
N LEU A 411 7.76 -33.25 -34.76
CA LEU A 411 7.15 -32.25 -33.90
C LEU A 411 7.97 -30.95 -33.86
N ILE A 412 9.30 -31.05 -33.70
CA ILE A 412 10.20 -29.89 -33.69
C ILE A 412 10.25 -29.21 -35.06
N GLN A 413 10.25 -29.99 -36.15
CA GLN A 413 10.21 -29.45 -37.52
C GLN A 413 8.90 -28.72 -37.81
N ALA A 414 7.77 -29.26 -37.36
CA ALA A 414 6.46 -28.64 -37.49
C ALA A 414 6.37 -27.36 -36.65
N ASN A 415 6.93 -27.34 -35.44
CA ASN A 415 6.89 -26.18 -34.56
C ASN A 415 8.18 -25.99 -33.76
N LYS A 416 9.12 -25.20 -34.29
CA LYS A 416 10.43 -24.94 -33.64
C LYS A 416 10.34 -24.37 -32.22
N PHE A 417 9.22 -23.75 -31.86
CA PHE A 417 8.98 -23.25 -30.51
C PHE A 417 9.05 -24.38 -29.46
N VAL A 418 8.69 -25.61 -29.83
CA VAL A 418 8.62 -26.75 -28.90
C VAL A 418 9.99 -27.35 -28.54
N ASP A 419 11.06 -26.99 -29.24
CA ASP A 419 12.40 -27.61 -29.14
C ASP A 419 12.89 -27.71 -27.67
N GLY A 420 12.86 -26.59 -26.93
CA GLY A 420 13.24 -26.56 -25.51
C GLY A 420 12.24 -27.22 -24.55
N PHE A 421 11.07 -27.65 -25.02
CA PHE A 421 10.03 -28.30 -24.22
C PHE A 421 9.99 -29.81 -24.41
N VAL A 422 10.46 -30.33 -25.55
CA VAL A 422 10.41 -31.77 -25.84
C VAL A 422 11.22 -32.56 -24.80
N ASP A 423 12.38 -32.05 -24.37
CA ASP A 423 13.22 -32.70 -23.35
C ASP A 423 12.49 -32.90 -22.00
N MET A 424 11.42 -32.14 -21.76
CA MET A 424 10.60 -32.25 -20.56
C MET A 424 9.54 -33.34 -20.66
N LEU A 425 9.24 -33.89 -21.86
CA LEU A 425 8.13 -34.82 -22.10
C LEU A 425 8.22 -36.08 -21.24
N GLY A 426 7.22 -36.27 -20.38
CA GLY A 426 7.16 -37.39 -19.42
C GLY A 426 7.74 -37.06 -18.05
N THR A 427 8.24 -35.85 -17.84
CA THR A 427 8.43 -35.32 -16.49
C THR A 427 7.03 -35.14 -15.87
N PRO A 428 6.71 -35.84 -14.78
CA PRO A 428 5.40 -35.73 -14.16
C PRO A 428 5.20 -34.33 -13.59
N MET A 429 3.93 -33.88 -13.57
CA MET A 429 3.57 -32.70 -12.80
C MET A 429 3.97 -32.90 -11.34
N ARG A 430 4.50 -31.84 -10.73
CA ARG A 430 4.68 -31.81 -9.29
C ARG A 430 3.36 -31.40 -8.67
N ASP A 431 2.74 -32.34 -7.96
CA ASP A 431 1.69 -31.99 -7.02
C ASP A 431 2.32 -31.14 -5.93
N VAL A 432 1.83 -29.92 -5.75
CA VAL A 432 2.27 -29.08 -4.63
C VAL A 432 1.79 -29.76 -3.36
N LEU A 433 2.70 -29.93 -2.40
CA LEU A 433 2.44 -30.68 -1.18
C LEU A 433 1.18 -30.15 -0.46
N PRO A 434 0.17 -31.01 -0.21
CA PRO A 434 -0.87 -30.71 0.74
C PRO A 434 -0.21 -30.49 2.10
N THR A 435 -0.62 -29.45 2.82
CA THR A 435 -0.20 -29.28 4.22
C THR A 435 -1.28 -29.89 5.11
N ASP A 436 -0.91 -30.76 6.05
CA ASP A 436 -1.85 -31.33 7.03
C ASP A 436 -2.40 -30.30 8.05
N LYS A 437 -1.92 -29.05 7.96
CA LYS A 437 -2.29 -27.96 8.86
C LYS A 437 -3.44 -27.15 8.24
N HIS A 438 -4.59 -27.20 8.90
CA HIS A 438 -5.69 -26.27 8.61
C HIS A 438 -5.36 -24.87 9.14
N ILE A 439 -5.84 -23.84 8.45
CA ILE A 439 -5.70 -22.47 8.93
C ILE A 439 -6.72 -22.25 10.05
N GLU A 440 -6.25 -22.14 11.29
CA GLU A 440 -7.08 -21.85 12.46
C GLU A 440 -7.16 -20.34 12.74
N SER A 441 -6.06 -19.60 12.56
CA SER A 441 -5.99 -18.15 12.66
C SER A 441 -4.93 -17.56 11.71
N LEU A 442 -5.09 -16.29 11.37
CA LEU A 442 -4.04 -15.51 10.71
C LEU A 442 -3.28 -14.73 11.79
N ASP A 443 -2.09 -15.19 12.14
CA ASP A 443 -1.28 -14.56 13.19
C ASP A 443 -0.35 -13.48 12.62
N GLY A 444 -0.27 -12.34 13.31
CA GLY A 444 0.69 -11.26 13.04
C GLY A 444 0.15 -10.08 12.22
N VAL A 445 0.75 -8.90 12.44
CA VAL A 445 0.37 -7.65 11.75
C VAL A 445 0.94 -7.65 10.33
N SER A 446 0.08 -7.72 9.31
CA SER A 446 0.48 -7.68 7.90
C SER A 446 -0.61 -7.07 7.01
N THR A 447 -0.30 -6.85 5.72
CA THR A 447 -1.34 -6.60 4.70
C THR A 447 -1.70 -7.93 4.04
N GLU A 448 -2.99 -8.24 3.98
CA GLU A 448 -3.53 -9.51 3.49
C GLU A 448 -3.98 -9.36 2.03
N PHE A 449 -3.48 -10.24 1.15
CA PHE A 449 -3.83 -10.27 -0.26
C PHE A 449 -4.51 -11.59 -0.59
N TYR A 450 -5.80 -11.54 -0.94
CA TYR A 450 -6.62 -12.70 -1.24
C TYR A 450 -6.69 -12.93 -2.75
N PHE A 451 -6.34 -14.14 -3.20
CA PHE A 451 -6.37 -14.51 -4.61
C PHE A 451 -7.65 -15.27 -4.92
N TRP A 452 -8.54 -14.62 -5.64
CA TRP A 452 -9.88 -15.09 -6.00
C TRP A 452 -9.93 -15.53 -7.45
N GLY A 453 -10.70 -16.58 -7.73
CA GLY A 453 -10.94 -17.04 -9.09
C GLY A 453 -11.32 -18.51 -9.15
N ILE A 454 -11.97 -18.89 -10.25
CA ILE A 454 -12.42 -20.26 -10.50
C ILE A 454 -11.26 -21.26 -10.67
N PRO A 455 -11.51 -22.58 -10.67
CA PRO A 455 -10.47 -23.56 -10.97
C PRO A 455 -9.80 -23.30 -12.32
N SER A 456 -8.49 -23.52 -12.39
CA SER A 456 -7.68 -23.32 -13.61
C SER A 456 -7.54 -21.88 -14.13
N SER A 457 -8.00 -20.85 -13.39
CA SER A 457 -7.82 -19.44 -13.81
C SER A 457 -6.37 -18.92 -13.71
N GLY A 458 -5.45 -19.72 -13.14
CA GLY A 458 -4.03 -19.38 -13.04
C GLY A 458 -3.57 -18.83 -11.68
N LYS A 459 -4.36 -18.97 -10.61
CA LYS A 459 -4.05 -18.41 -9.27
C LYS A 459 -2.70 -18.85 -8.70
N THR A 460 -2.51 -20.16 -8.51
CA THR A 460 -1.29 -20.73 -7.96
C THR A 460 -0.06 -20.42 -8.82
N CYS A 461 -0.21 -20.46 -10.15
CA CYS A 461 0.87 -20.06 -11.07
C CYS A 461 1.19 -18.57 -10.92
N ALA A 462 0.18 -17.70 -10.80
CA ALA A 462 0.38 -16.27 -10.59
C ALA A 462 1.15 -15.99 -9.30
N ILE A 463 0.77 -16.62 -8.18
CA ILE A 463 1.49 -16.48 -6.91
C ILE A 463 2.96 -16.91 -7.05
N GLY A 464 3.21 -18.07 -7.66
CA GLY A 464 4.57 -18.58 -7.86
C GLY A 464 5.46 -17.63 -8.66
N VAL A 465 4.96 -17.13 -9.79
CA VAL A 465 5.72 -16.19 -10.65
C VAL A 465 5.86 -14.81 -10.02
N VAL A 466 4.86 -14.32 -9.28
CA VAL A 466 4.94 -13.04 -8.53
C VAL A 466 6.02 -13.10 -7.46
N ILE A 467 6.10 -14.20 -6.70
CA ILE A 467 7.17 -14.37 -5.71
C ILE A 467 8.53 -14.52 -6.36
N ASN A 468 8.62 -15.28 -7.46
CA ASN A 468 9.86 -15.40 -8.22
C ASN A 468 10.35 -14.02 -8.72
N ALA A 469 9.46 -13.21 -9.31
CA ALA A 469 9.76 -11.85 -9.76
C ALA A 469 10.20 -10.93 -8.60
N ALA A 470 9.62 -11.10 -7.42
CA ALA A 470 10.03 -10.34 -6.23
C ALA A 470 11.42 -10.78 -5.72
N GLN A 471 11.81 -12.04 -5.90
CA GLN A 471 13.12 -12.57 -5.50
C GLN A 471 14.27 -12.18 -6.45
N GLU A 472 13.97 -11.83 -7.71
CA GLU A 472 14.99 -11.39 -8.69
C GLU A 472 15.75 -10.13 -8.26
N GLY A 473 15.24 -9.36 -7.30
CA GLY A 473 15.92 -8.15 -6.85
C GLY A 473 15.74 -6.95 -7.78
N SER A 474 14.76 -6.99 -8.71
CA SER A 474 14.51 -5.94 -9.72
C SER A 474 13.37 -4.96 -9.36
N VAL A 475 12.44 -5.37 -8.49
CA VAL A 475 11.32 -4.55 -8.00
C VAL A 475 11.32 -4.47 -6.47
N ALA A 476 11.45 -5.60 -5.80
CA ALA A 476 11.75 -5.66 -4.37
C ALA A 476 13.27 -5.82 -4.20
N GLU A 477 13.85 -5.20 -3.18
CA GLU A 477 15.26 -5.38 -2.81
C GLU A 477 15.51 -6.81 -2.31
N SER A 478 14.60 -7.34 -1.50
CA SER A 478 14.71 -8.70 -0.96
C SER A 478 13.35 -9.24 -0.51
N VAL A 479 13.21 -10.57 -0.50
CA VAL A 479 12.04 -11.27 0.01
C VAL A 479 12.47 -12.29 1.06
N LYS A 480 11.79 -12.30 2.20
CA LYS A 480 11.98 -13.29 3.27
C LYS A 480 10.67 -13.99 3.57
N VAL A 481 10.60 -15.28 3.28
CA VAL A 481 9.48 -16.15 3.68
C VAL A 481 9.58 -16.45 5.19
N LEU A 482 8.45 -16.43 5.90
CA LEU A 482 8.40 -16.68 7.34
C LEU A 482 8.06 -18.14 7.64
N GLY A 483 8.92 -18.82 8.40
CA GLY A 483 8.82 -20.25 8.72
C GLY A 483 7.69 -20.64 9.68
N ASP A 484 7.02 -19.67 10.29
CA ASP A 484 5.95 -19.87 11.27
C ASP A 484 4.54 -19.87 10.66
N CYS A 485 4.40 -19.75 9.33
CA CYS A 485 3.10 -19.74 8.67
C CYS A 485 2.61 -21.12 8.21
N GLN A 486 1.30 -21.30 8.14
CA GLN A 486 0.66 -22.55 7.69
C GLN A 486 1.10 -22.92 6.26
N GLY A 487 1.17 -21.94 5.36
CA GLY A 487 1.54 -22.17 3.96
C GLY A 487 3.04 -22.19 3.69
N TYR A 488 3.91 -22.34 4.69
CA TYR A 488 5.37 -22.26 4.48
C TYR A 488 5.89 -23.35 3.53
N ASP A 489 5.54 -24.61 3.77
CA ASP A 489 6.00 -25.74 2.97
C ASP A 489 5.42 -25.67 1.55
N TYR A 490 4.13 -25.31 1.45
CA TYR A 490 3.44 -25.04 0.18
C TYR A 490 4.15 -23.95 -0.65
N LEU A 491 4.42 -22.78 -0.05
CA LEU A 491 5.11 -21.69 -0.75
C LEU A 491 6.55 -22.07 -1.11
N SER A 492 7.25 -22.78 -0.24
CA SER A 492 8.63 -23.20 -0.49
C SER A 492 8.72 -24.14 -1.70
N GLU A 493 7.81 -25.11 -1.80
CA GLU A 493 7.73 -26.01 -2.95
C GLU A 493 7.31 -25.25 -4.22
N LEU A 494 6.31 -24.36 -4.11
CA LEU A 494 5.86 -23.53 -5.22
C LEU A 494 7.01 -22.65 -5.76
N MET A 495 7.79 -22.01 -4.89
CA MET A 495 8.98 -21.26 -5.29
C MET A 495 10.00 -22.16 -5.97
N SER A 496 10.21 -23.39 -5.51
CA SER A 496 11.17 -24.34 -6.09
C SER A 496 10.85 -24.71 -7.55
N ILE A 497 9.56 -24.64 -7.94
CA ILE A 497 9.11 -24.89 -9.31
C ILE A 497 9.57 -23.77 -10.24
N PHE A 498 9.50 -22.52 -9.77
CA PHE A 498 9.80 -21.33 -10.56
C PHE A 498 11.23 -20.80 -10.38
N THR A 499 12.02 -21.34 -9.44
CA THR A 499 13.42 -20.94 -9.20
C THR A 499 14.42 -21.85 -9.94
N GLY A 500 15.33 -21.22 -10.68
CA GLY A 500 16.52 -21.87 -11.23
C GLY A 500 16.81 -21.47 -12.68
N ASN A 501 18.08 -21.55 -13.06
CA ASN A 501 18.63 -21.38 -14.42
C ASN A 501 18.11 -22.40 -15.45
N ARG A 502 16.86 -22.85 -15.33
CA ARG A 502 16.23 -23.79 -16.24
C ARG A 502 15.53 -23.01 -17.32
N GLU A 503 15.76 -23.41 -18.57
CA GLU A 503 15.06 -22.83 -19.72
C GLU A 503 13.55 -23.08 -19.64
N CYS A 504 13.12 -24.21 -19.06
CA CYS A 504 11.72 -24.62 -18.92
C CYS A 504 11.43 -25.22 -17.53
N CYS A 505 10.21 -25.03 -17.02
CA CYS A 505 9.71 -25.63 -15.78
C CYS A 505 8.42 -26.44 -16.01
N VAL A 506 8.06 -27.28 -15.03
CA VAL A 506 6.78 -28.00 -15.00
C VAL A 506 5.81 -27.22 -14.13
N LEU A 507 4.67 -26.82 -14.69
CA LEU A 507 3.64 -26.08 -13.97
C LEU A 507 3.08 -26.92 -12.81
N PRO A 508 2.72 -26.26 -11.68
CA PRO A 508 2.13 -26.95 -10.55
C PRO A 508 0.76 -27.55 -10.90
N GLY A 509 0.42 -28.65 -10.23
CA GLY A 509 -0.91 -29.26 -10.29
C GLY A 509 -2.03 -28.34 -9.79
N ARG A 510 -3.28 -28.81 -9.88
CA ARG A 510 -4.43 -28.08 -9.34
C ARG A 510 -4.35 -28.00 -7.82
N THR A 511 -4.69 -26.83 -7.27
CA THR A 511 -4.88 -26.67 -5.82
C THR A 511 -5.91 -27.67 -5.32
N PRO A 512 -5.63 -28.45 -4.26
CA PRO A 512 -6.61 -29.36 -3.69
C PRO A 512 -7.89 -28.63 -3.25
N VAL A 513 -9.03 -29.31 -3.41
CA VAL A 513 -10.38 -28.75 -3.17
C VAL A 513 -10.58 -28.27 -1.73
N ASP A 514 -9.91 -28.91 -0.77
CA ASP A 514 -9.99 -28.64 0.67
C ASP A 514 -8.83 -27.80 1.22
N ALA A 515 -7.98 -27.26 0.33
CA ALA A 515 -6.79 -26.53 0.74
C ALA A 515 -6.93 -25.01 0.50
N ASN A 516 -6.82 -24.26 1.59
CA ASN A 516 -6.55 -22.82 1.57
C ASN A 516 -5.17 -22.60 2.20
N PHE A 517 -4.35 -21.73 1.63
CA PHE A 517 -2.98 -21.50 2.08
C PHE A 517 -2.75 -20.06 2.48
N ALA A 518 -2.29 -19.84 3.71
CA ALA A 518 -1.88 -18.53 4.21
C ALA A 518 -0.36 -18.47 4.31
N MET A 519 0.25 -17.67 3.42
CA MET A 519 1.70 -17.60 3.23
C MET A 519 2.21 -16.23 3.68
N ARG A 520 3.02 -16.19 4.74
CA ARG A 520 3.55 -14.95 5.31
C ARG A 520 4.97 -14.69 4.81
N LEU A 521 5.21 -13.45 4.40
CA LEU A 521 6.50 -13.01 3.88
C LEU A 521 6.75 -11.53 4.18
N ASN A 522 8.02 -11.17 4.21
CA ASN A 522 8.48 -9.79 4.30
C ASN A 522 9.16 -9.40 2.99
N MET A 523 8.62 -8.42 2.28
CA MET A 523 9.28 -7.82 1.11
C MET A 523 9.98 -6.53 1.54
N THR A 524 11.24 -6.32 1.15
CA THR A 524 11.89 -5.02 1.33
C THR A 524 11.87 -4.23 0.04
N ASP A 525 11.47 -2.95 0.08
CA ASP A 525 11.59 -2.03 -1.04
C ASP A 525 12.99 -1.38 -1.14
N TYR A 526 13.27 -0.66 -2.22
CA TYR A 526 14.54 0.06 -2.39
C TYR A 526 14.72 1.29 -1.49
N LYS A 527 13.70 1.66 -0.71
CA LYS A 527 13.80 2.69 0.32
C LYS A 527 14.21 2.08 1.68
N GLY A 528 14.44 0.77 1.74
CA GLY A 528 14.80 0.05 2.96
C GLY A 528 13.61 -0.19 3.90
N LEU A 529 12.37 -0.05 3.41
CA LEU A 529 11.16 -0.37 4.15
C LEU A 529 10.82 -1.85 3.97
N VAL A 530 10.50 -2.53 5.08
CA VAL A 530 10.01 -3.90 5.13
C VAL A 530 8.49 -3.88 5.13
N HIS A 531 7.89 -4.61 4.20
CA HIS A 531 6.46 -4.78 4.02
C HIS A 531 6.06 -6.20 4.45
N PRO A 532 5.43 -6.36 5.64
CA PRO A 532 4.84 -7.62 6.05
C PRO A 532 3.58 -7.90 5.24
N VAL A 533 3.60 -9.00 4.51
CA VAL A 533 2.58 -9.40 3.54
C VAL A 533 2.12 -10.82 3.86
N THR A 534 0.82 -11.05 3.81
CA THR A 534 0.22 -12.39 3.83
C THR A 534 -0.50 -12.62 2.53
N LEU A 535 -0.07 -13.61 1.75
CA LEU A 535 -0.78 -14.05 0.55
C LEU A 535 -1.69 -15.20 0.92
N ILE A 536 -2.96 -15.13 0.51
CA ILE A 536 -3.96 -16.17 0.74
C ILE A 536 -4.34 -16.78 -0.62
N ASP A 537 -3.89 -18.01 -0.88
CA ASP A 537 -4.35 -18.82 -2.02
C ASP A 537 -5.58 -19.62 -1.63
N MET A 538 -6.64 -19.48 -2.42
CA MET A 538 -7.95 -20.06 -2.18
C MET A 538 -8.23 -21.14 -3.22
N ALA A 539 -8.77 -22.29 -2.79
CA ALA A 539 -9.22 -23.30 -3.73
C ALA A 539 -10.26 -22.70 -4.71
N GLY A 540 -10.11 -22.95 -6.00
CA GLY A 540 -11.04 -22.40 -7.01
C GLY A 540 -12.45 -22.97 -6.86
N GLU A 541 -12.53 -24.21 -6.37
CA GLU A 541 -13.74 -24.97 -6.09
C GLU A 541 -14.61 -24.29 -5.02
N LEU A 542 -14.04 -23.41 -4.20
CA LEU A 542 -14.79 -22.59 -3.26
C LEU A 542 -15.81 -21.70 -3.98
N PHE A 543 -15.49 -21.15 -5.16
CA PHE A 543 -16.43 -20.36 -5.95
C PHE A 543 -17.60 -21.20 -6.46
N CYS A 544 -17.30 -22.43 -6.88
CA CYS A 544 -18.33 -23.38 -7.28
C CYS A 544 -19.26 -23.69 -6.10
N TYR A 545 -18.67 -23.93 -4.93
CA TYR A 545 -19.41 -24.20 -3.71
C TYR A 545 -20.29 -23.03 -3.24
N LEU A 546 -19.76 -21.80 -3.24
CA LEU A 546 -20.52 -20.59 -2.91
C LEU A 546 -21.76 -20.45 -3.78
N TYR A 547 -21.60 -20.63 -5.09
CA TYR A 547 -22.70 -20.60 -6.04
C TYR A 547 -23.74 -21.69 -5.75
N TRP A 548 -23.31 -22.93 -5.53
CA TRP A 548 -24.25 -24.00 -5.20
C TRP A 548 -24.98 -23.73 -3.89
N LYS A 549 -24.31 -23.15 -2.89
CA LYS A 549 -24.90 -22.79 -1.61
C LYS A 549 -25.94 -21.68 -1.73
N GLU A 550 -25.63 -20.58 -2.42
CA GLU A 550 -26.57 -19.49 -2.65
C GLU A 550 -27.80 -19.93 -3.46
N ASN A 551 -27.60 -20.85 -4.41
CA ASN A 551 -28.67 -21.37 -5.27
C ASN A 551 -29.32 -22.66 -4.73
N GLN A 552 -28.99 -23.07 -3.49
CA GLN A 552 -29.57 -24.24 -2.80
C GLN A 552 -29.40 -25.58 -3.57
N LEU A 553 -28.32 -25.71 -4.34
CA LEU A 553 -27.96 -26.89 -5.14
C LEU A 553 -27.17 -27.91 -4.31
N THR A 554 -27.80 -28.44 -3.26
CA THR A 554 -27.17 -29.32 -2.25
C THR A 554 -26.63 -30.64 -2.80
N GLN A 555 -27.13 -31.09 -3.96
CA GLN A 555 -26.69 -32.32 -4.65
C GLN A 555 -25.20 -32.34 -5.05
N HIS A 556 -24.54 -31.18 -5.07
CA HIS A 556 -23.11 -31.06 -5.42
C HIS A 556 -22.20 -30.95 -4.19
N PHE A 557 -22.74 -30.96 -2.98
CA PHE A 557 -21.96 -30.76 -1.76
C PHE A 557 -21.15 -32.02 -1.42
N THR A 558 -19.90 -31.81 -1.01
CA THR A 558 -19.08 -32.85 -0.39
C THR A 558 -18.56 -32.32 0.94
N ARG A 559 -18.20 -33.22 1.87
CA ARG A 559 -17.59 -32.84 3.16
C ARG A 559 -16.31 -32.01 2.99
N GLN A 560 -15.58 -32.21 1.88
CA GLN A 560 -14.38 -31.42 1.57
C GLN A 560 -14.73 -29.97 1.25
N HIS A 561 -15.78 -29.74 0.45
CA HIS A 561 -16.23 -28.38 0.13
C HIS A 561 -16.73 -27.64 1.39
N GLU A 562 -17.47 -28.31 2.26
CA GLU A 562 -17.95 -27.72 3.53
C GLU A 562 -16.78 -27.32 4.43
N LYS A 563 -15.79 -28.20 4.60
CA LYS A 563 -14.58 -27.89 5.39
C LYS A 563 -13.77 -26.73 4.79
N ALA A 564 -13.60 -26.70 3.47
CA ALA A 564 -12.91 -25.62 2.78
C ALA A 564 -13.60 -24.27 3.03
N PHE A 565 -14.93 -24.26 2.95
CA PHE A 565 -15.75 -23.08 3.20
C PHE A 565 -15.75 -22.66 4.67
N GLU A 566 -15.82 -23.60 5.61
CA GLU A 566 -15.76 -23.30 7.05
C GLU A 566 -14.42 -22.69 7.43
N SER A 567 -13.30 -23.28 6.98
CA SER A 567 -11.96 -22.72 7.20
C SER A 567 -11.84 -21.32 6.61
N PHE A 568 -12.35 -21.13 5.40
CA PHE A 568 -12.40 -19.82 4.75
C PHE A 568 -13.22 -18.78 5.51
N ASN A 569 -14.46 -19.12 5.88
CA ASN A 569 -15.36 -18.22 6.57
C ASN A 569 -14.85 -17.90 7.97
N ASN A 570 -14.16 -18.86 8.61
CA ASN A 570 -13.45 -18.62 9.85
C ASN A 570 -12.33 -17.57 9.66
N ILE A 571 -11.52 -17.64 8.61
CA ILE A 571 -10.45 -16.64 8.37
C ILE A 571 -11.01 -15.25 8.05
N LEU A 572 -12.08 -15.19 7.24
CA LEU A 572 -12.63 -13.90 6.78
C LEU A 572 -13.52 -13.21 7.81
N VAL A 573 -14.29 -13.98 8.58
CA VAL A 573 -15.35 -13.48 9.44
C VAL A 573 -15.12 -13.88 10.90
N GLY A 574 -14.95 -15.17 11.19
CA GLY A 574 -14.90 -15.70 12.56
C GLY A 574 -13.70 -15.23 13.38
N ASN A 575 -12.51 -15.37 12.81
CA ASN A 575 -11.20 -14.97 13.34
C ASN A 575 -10.60 -13.83 12.50
N LYS A 576 -11.46 -12.88 12.10
CA LYS A 576 -11.06 -11.73 11.29
C LYS A 576 -9.96 -10.93 11.99
N THR A 577 -8.87 -10.73 11.28
CA THR A 577 -7.78 -9.85 11.71
C THR A 577 -8.13 -8.38 11.51
N ASN A 578 -7.46 -7.51 12.28
CA ASN A 578 -7.47 -6.06 12.06
C ASN A 578 -6.50 -5.62 10.93
N SER A 579 -5.98 -6.57 10.16
CA SER A 579 -5.12 -6.32 9.01
C SER A 579 -5.88 -5.68 7.86
N ARG A 580 -5.16 -4.86 7.09
CA ARG A 580 -5.60 -4.30 5.81
C ARG A 580 -5.80 -5.41 4.79
N LYS A 581 -6.94 -5.45 4.11
CA LYS A 581 -7.28 -6.50 3.14
C LYS A 581 -7.33 -5.95 1.72
N PHE A 582 -6.72 -6.71 0.81
CA PHE A 582 -6.74 -6.48 -0.63
C PHE A 582 -7.23 -7.73 -1.35
N HIS A 583 -8.09 -7.56 -2.34
CA HIS A 583 -8.68 -8.68 -3.08
C HIS A 583 -8.25 -8.64 -4.55
N PHE A 584 -7.58 -9.71 -4.99
CA PHE A 584 -7.18 -9.90 -6.38
C PHE A 584 -8.12 -10.89 -7.05
N PHE A 585 -8.90 -10.43 -8.02
CA PHE A 585 -9.77 -11.28 -8.83
C PHE A 585 -9.06 -11.68 -10.11
N ILE A 586 -8.82 -12.98 -10.25
CA ILE A 586 -8.10 -13.61 -11.36
C ILE A 586 -9.10 -14.10 -12.40
N ILE A 587 -9.06 -13.46 -13.57
CA ILE A 587 -9.93 -13.70 -14.72
C ILE A 587 -9.08 -14.26 -15.86
N GLU A 588 -9.54 -15.34 -16.49
CA GLU A 588 -8.81 -15.98 -17.59
C GLU A 588 -9.26 -15.39 -18.93
N TYR A 589 -8.34 -14.79 -19.69
CA TYR A 589 -8.67 -14.28 -21.02
C TYR A 589 -9.01 -15.42 -21.98
N GLY A 590 -10.08 -15.24 -22.76
CA GLY A 590 -10.54 -16.24 -23.73
C GLY A 590 -11.41 -17.36 -23.14
N ALA A 591 -11.62 -17.39 -21.82
CA ALA A 591 -12.47 -18.37 -21.15
C ALA A 591 -13.87 -17.84 -20.82
N GLU A 592 -14.28 -16.70 -21.37
CA GLU A 592 -15.53 -16.02 -21.00
C GLU A 592 -16.79 -16.86 -21.24
N LYS A 593 -16.77 -17.70 -22.29
CA LYS A 593 -17.87 -18.61 -22.64
C LYS A 593 -17.70 -20.01 -22.04
N LYS A 594 -16.52 -20.31 -21.48
CA LYS A 594 -16.21 -21.63 -20.95
C LYS A 594 -17.07 -21.90 -19.72
N LYS A 595 -17.80 -23.00 -19.74
CA LYS A 595 -18.63 -23.42 -18.61
C LYS A 595 -17.82 -24.34 -17.70
N TYR A 596 -17.66 -23.90 -16.47
CA TYR A 596 -17.09 -24.70 -15.39
C TYR A 596 -18.26 -25.27 -14.58
N LYS A 597 -18.42 -26.60 -14.54
CA LYS A 597 -19.54 -27.27 -13.84
C LYS A 597 -20.92 -26.65 -14.16
N GLY A 598 -21.11 -26.25 -15.42
CA GLY A 598 -22.37 -25.74 -15.95
C GLY A 598 -22.53 -24.22 -15.96
N GLN A 599 -21.67 -23.46 -15.27
CA GLN A 599 -21.78 -22.00 -15.18
C GLN A 599 -20.54 -21.29 -15.73
N THR A 600 -20.74 -20.04 -16.14
CA THR A 600 -19.69 -19.16 -16.65
C THR A 600 -18.83 -18.58 -15.52
N GLN A 601 -17.66 -18.04 -15.87
CA GLN A 601 -16.79 -17.39 -14.88
C GLN A 601 -17.43 -16.13 -14.28
N ASP A 602 -18.20 -15.34 -15.06
CA ASP A 602 -18.92 -14.16 -14.56
C ASP A 602 -19.95 -14.51 -13.47
N GLU A 603 -20.70 -15.60 -13.64
CA GLU A 603 -21.71 -16.05 -12.67
C GLU A 603 -21.07 -16.44 -11.33
N TYR A 604 -19.95 -17.17 -11.38
CA TYR A 604 -19.20 -17.54 -10.17
C TYR A 604 -18.60 -16.32 -9.47
N LEU A 605 -17.93 -15.42 -10.21
CA LEU A 605 -17.32 -14.22 -9.65
C LEU A 605 -18.37 -13.28 -9.05
N THR A 606 -19.50 -13.12 -9.73
CA THR A 606 -20.65 -12.34 -9.26
C THR A 606 -21.20 -12.88 -7.94
N CYS A 607 -21.40 -14.19 -7.84
CA CYS A 607 -21.84 -14.86 -6.63
C CYS A 607 -20.83 -14.67 -5.49
N GLY A 608 -19.55 -14.97 -5.73
CA GLY A 608 -18.50 -14.81 -4.71
C GLY A 608 -18.39 -13.38 -4.18
N LEU A 609 -18.56 -12.38 -5.05
CA LEU A 609 -18.54 -10.98 -4.66
C LEU A 609 -19.74 -10.58 -3.79
N ARG A 610 -20.94 -11.11 -4.06
CA ARG A 610 -22.12 -10.90 -3.19
C ARG A 610 -21.89 -11.51 -1.81
N HIS A 611 -21.39 -12.74 -1.76
CA HIS A 611 -21.06 -13.39 -0.49
C HIS A 611 -20.07 -12.56 0.35
N LEU A 612 -19.06 -11.95 -0.28
CA LEU A 612 -18.11 -11.05 0.39
C LEU A 612 -18.76 -9.78 0.94
N GLU A 613 -19.81 -9.29 0.28
CA GLU A 613 -20.56 -8.13 0.76
C GLU A 613 -21.48 -8.49 1.92
N GLU A 614 -22.23 -9.59 1.80
CA GLU A 614 -23.16 -10.08 2.83
C GLU A 614 -22.43 -10.48 4.12
N SER A 615 -21.21 -11.02 4.00
CA SER A 615 -20.34 -11.33 5.14
C SER A 615 -19.70 -10.09 5.78
N GLY A 616 -19.86 -8.90 5.20
CA GLY A 616 -19.31 -7.64 5.72
C GLY A 616 -17.81 -7.43 5.48
N VAL A 617 -17.15 -8.34 4.76
CA VAL A 617 -15.70 -8.28 4.49
C VAL A 617 -15.33 -7.00 3.73
N LEU A 618 -16.13 -6.64 2.73
CA LEU A 618 -15.93 -5.42 1.92
C LEU A 618 -16.11 -4.12 2.72
N ARG A 619 -16.82 -4.16 3.86
CA ARG A 619 -17.17 -2.96 4.62
C ARG A 619 -16.09 -2.52 5.60
N ASP A 620 -15.51 -3.44 6.39
CA ASP A 620 -14.77 -3.01 7.59
C ASP A 620 -13.24 -2.99 7.45
N ALA A 621 -12.66 -3.66 6.44
CA ALA A 621 -11.20 -3.83 6.36
C ALA A 621 -10.62 -3.94 4.93
N THR A 622 -11.46 -3.75 3.91
CA THR A 622 -11.02 -3.85 2.50
C THR A 622 -10.55 -2.48 2.01
N ASP A 623 -9.25 -2.36 1.77
CA ASP A 623 -8.62 -1.13 1.31
C ASP A 623 -8.59 -1.00 -0.22
N GLY A 624 -8.52 -2.14 -0.91
CA GLY A 624 -8.46 -2.14 -2.37
C GLY A 624 -8.78 -3.47 -3.03
N ILE A 625 -9.02 -3.38 -4.33
CA ILE A 625 -9.33 -4.50 -5.20
C ILE A 625 -8.47 -4.36 -6.45
N CYS A 626 -8.06 -5.49 -7.03
CA CYS A 626 -7.39 -5.56 -8.33
C CYS A 626 -8.03 -6.64 -9.18
N ILE A 627 -8.13 -6.41 -10.49
CA ILE A 627 -8.53 -7.42 -11.47
C ILE A 627 -7.28 -7.81 -12.24
N ILE A 628 -6.90 -9.07 -12.17
CA ILE A 628 -5.76 -9.63 -12.89
C ILE A 628 -6.31 -10.48 -14.04
N VAL A 629 -5.94 -10.13 -15.27
CA VAL A 629 -6.35 -10.87 -16.47
C VAL A 629 -5.20 -11.77 -16.93
N THR A 630 -5.35 -13.08 -16.71
CA THR A 630 -4.35 -14.09 -17.06
C THR A 630 -4.47 -14.53 -18.52
N LYS A 631 -3.45 -15.24 -19.02
CA LYS A 631 -3.35 -15.66 -20.43
C LYS A 631 -3.38 -14.49 -21.41
N TYR A 632 -2.79 -13.38 -20.96
CA TYR A 632 -2.74 -12.12 -21.69
C TYR A 632 -2.00 -12.22 -23.04
N ASP A 633 -1.11 -13.20 -23.20
CA ASP A 633 -0.42 -13.52 -24.46
C ASP A 633 -1.38 -13.82 -25.62
N HIS A 634 -2.55 -14.40 -25.35
CA HIS A 634 -3.57 -14.64 -26.37
C HIS A 634 -4.21 -13.36 -26.92
N VAL A 635 -4.10 -12.23 -26.20
CA VAL A 635 -4.68 -10.95 -26.61
C VAL A 635 -4.00 -10.46 -27.89
N PHE A 636 -2.67 -10.66 -28.03
CA PHE A 636 -1.92 -10.25 -29.24
C PHE A 636 -2.39 -10.92 -30.54
N THR A 637 -3.07 -12.06 -30.45
CA THR A 637 -3.68 -12.72 -31.61
C THR A 637 -5.01 -12.09 -32.05
N ARG A 638 -5.57 -11.18 -31.24
CA ARG A 638 -6.93 -10.63 -31.41
C ARG A 638 -6.99 -9.10 -31.47
N ILE A 639 -5.91 -8.41 -31.12
CA ILE A 639 -5.82 -6.94 -31.15
C ILE A 639 -5.42 -6.49 -32.57
N GLN A 640 -6.03 -5.41 -33.07
CA GLN A 640 -5.59 -4.79 -34.31
C GLN A 640 -4.33 -3.94 -34.10
N GLU A 641 -3.44 -3.87 -35.10
CA GLU A 641 -2.20 -3.12 -35.00
C GLU A 641 -2.47 -1.64 -34.61
N GLY A 642 -1.93 -1.21 -33.45
CA GLY A 642 -2.09 0.15 -32.92
C GLY A 642 -3.24 0.37 -31.91
N GLU A 643 -4.05 -0.64 -31.59
CA GLU A 643 -5.08 -0.55 -30.56
C GLU A 643 -4.47 -0.57 -29.14
N ASP A 644 -4.99 0.28 -28.25
CA ASP A 644 -4.54 0.35 -26.86
C ASP A 644 -5.01 -0.88 -26.07
N ILE A 645 -4.05 -1.61 -25.53
CA ILE A 645 -4.23 -2.85 -24.79
C ILE A 645 -5.15 -2.70 -23.58
N ASN A 646 -5.01 -1.62 -22.82
CA ASN A 646 -5.80 -1.41 -21.59
C ASN A 646 -7.26 -1.12 -21.94
N ASN A 647 -7.49 -0.39 -23.04
CA ASN A 647 -8.83 -0.18 -23.57
C ASN A 647 -9.43 -1.50 -24.07
N HIS A 648 -8.65 -2.33 -24.77
CA HIS A 648 -9.10 -3.64 -25.24
C HIS A 648 -9.51 -4.55 -24.08
N LEU A 649 -8.69 -4.63 -23.03
CA LEU A 649 -8.98 -5.43 -21.84
C LEU A 649 -10.21 -4.90 -21.09
N SER A 650 -10.33 -3.58 -20.95
CA SER A 650 -11.50 -2.96 -20.33
C SER A 650 -12.77 -3.32 -21.11
N ASP A 651 -12.74 -3.19 -22.44
CA ASP A 651 -13.85 -3.56 -23.32
C ASP A 651 -14.19 -5.04 -23.23
N PHE A 652 -13.19 -5.92 -23.24
CA PHE A 652 -13.36 -7.36 -23.04
C PHE A 652 -14.09 -7.65 -21.73
N LEU A 653 -13.66 -7.04 -20.63
CA LEU A 653 -14.28 -7.26 -19.32
C LEU A 653 -15.70 -6.67 -19.27
N TYR A 654 -15.94 -5.47 -19.80
CA TYR A 654 -17.29 -4.87 -19.81
C TYR A 654 -18.29 -5.67 -20.64
N ARG A 655 -17.86 -6.25 -21.76
CA ARG A 655 -18.74 -7.03 -22.64
C ARG A 655 -19.09 -8.40 -22.05
N ASN A 656 -18.14 -9.03 -21.35
CA ASN A 656 -18.27 -10.43 -20.96
C ASN A 656 -18.50 -10.67 -19.45
N TYR A 657 -18.13 -9.70 -18.61
CA TYR A 657 -18.20 -9.80 -17.14
C TYR A 657 -19.02 -8.64 -16.54
N GLY A 658 -20.03 -8.17 -17.28
CA GLY A 658 -20.81 -6.99 -16.92
C GLY A 658 -21.53 -7.12 -15.57
N GLY A 659 -21.98 -8.32 -15.19
CA GLY A 659 -22.60 -8.60 -13.89
C GLY A 659 -21.62 -8.36 -12.74
N PHE A 660 -20.45 -9.00 -12.83
CA PHE A 660 -19.38 -8.86 -11.85
C PHE A 660 -18.90 -7.40 -11.72
N LEU A 661 -18.56 -6.76 -12.84
CA LEU A 661 -18.02 -5.39 -12.82
C LEU A 661 -19.02 -4.35 -12.31
N THR A 662 -20.31 -4.51 -12.62
CA THR A 662 -21.35 -3.58 -12.15
C THR A 662 -21.46 -3.61 -10.63
N LEU A 663 -21.49 -4.81 -10.04
CA LEU A 663 -21.52 -4.98 -8.59
C LEU A 663 -20.22 -4.49 -7.95
N LEU A 664 -19.07 -4.80 -8.56
CA LEU A 664 -17.78 -4.36 -8.06
C LEU A 664 -17.68 -2.84 -7.98
N ARG A 665 -18.09 -2.14 -9.05
CA ARG A 665 -18.15 -0.68 -9.08
C ARG A 665 -19.11 -0.12 -8.03
N GLN A 666 -20.27 -0.75 -7.85
CA GLN A 666 -21.23 -0.36 -6.83
C GLN A 666 -20.63 -0.48 -5.42
N TYR A 667 -19.96 -1.59 -5.11
CA TYR A 667 -19.35 -1.81 -3.80
C TYR A 667 -18.12 -0.93 -3.56
N CYS A 668 -17.29 -0.69 -4.57
CA CYS A 668 -16.18 0.26 -4.45
C CYS A 668 -16.70 1.65 -4.07
N LYS A 669 -17.75 2.13 -4.75
CA LYS A 669 -18.38 3.41 -4.43
C LYS A 669 -19.07 3.43 -3.05
N LYS A 670 -19.77 2.34 -2.69
CA LYS A 670 -20.53 2.23 -1.44
C LYS A 670 -19.63 2.23 -0.20
N TYR A 671 -18.47 1.58 -0.29
CA TYR A 671 -17.55 1.38 0.83
C TYR A 671 -16.24 2.17 0.71
N GLU A 672 -16.16 3.09 -0.26
CA GLU A 672 -14.96 3.91 -0.55
C GLU A 672 -13.67 3.10 -0.76
N ILE A 673 -13.80 1.84 -1.20
CA ILE A 673 -12.67 0.98 -1.56
C ILE A 673 -11.93 1.64 -2.72
N ALA A 674 -10.60 1.73 -2.62
CA ALA A 674 -9.77 2.48 -3.56
C ALA A 674 -10.25 3.93 -3.83
N GLY A 675 -10.83 4.59 -2.81
CA GLY A 675 -11.37 5.95 -2.93
C GLY A 675 -12.67 6.05 -3.73
N GLY A 676 -13.38 4.94 -3.92
CA GLY A 676 -14.63 4.88 -4.67
C GLY A 676 -14.48 4.66 -6.18
N PHE A 677 -13.25 4.43 -6.65
CA PHE A 677 -12.94 4.20 -8.06
C PHE A 677 -12.78 2.72 -8.37
N MET A 678 -13.19 2.34 -9.57
CA MET A 678 -12.97 0.99 -10.09
C MET A 678 -11.52 0.89 -10.59
N PRO A 679 -10.75 -0.14 -10.19
CA PRO A 679 -9.38 -0.32 -10.63
C PRO A 679 -9.31 -0.69 -12.12
N ASP A 680 -8.27 -0.24 -12.80
CA ASP A 680 -7.95 -0.70 -14.15
C ASP A 680 -7.48 -2.18 -14.11
N PRO A 681 -7.79 -2.98 -15.13
CA PRO A 681 -7.34 -4.37 -15.19
C PRO A 681 -5.82 -4.46 -15.41
N VAL A 682 -5.19 -5.42 -14.73
CA VAL A 682 -3.75 -5.68 -14.83
C VAL A 682 -3.52 -6.88 -15.75
N PRO A 683 -2.82 -6.72 -16.89
CA PRO A 683 -2.46 -7.84 -17.76
C PRO A 683 -1.45 -8.75 -17.08
N PHE A 684 -1.63 -10.07 -17.22
CA PHE A 684 -0.73 -11.04 -16.64
C PHE A 684 -0.50 -12.26 -17.54
N CYS A 685 0.77 -12.61 -17.70
CA CYS A 685 1.21 -13.83 -18.37
C CYS A 685 2.39 -14.41 -17.58
N ILE A 686 2.43 -15.74 -17.44
CA ILE A 686 3.49 -16.45 -16.73
C ILE A 686 4.73 -16.71 -17.59
N GLY A 687 4.63 -16.44 -18.89
CA GLY A 687 5.62 -16.81 -19.89
C GLY A 687 5.01 -17.69 -20.97
N GLU A 688 5.87 -18.40 -21.68
CA GLU A 688 5.49 -19.22 -22.82
C GLU A 688 5.10 -20.62 -22.36
N VAL A 689 3.82 -20.98 -22.51
CA VAL A 689 3.28 -22.27 -22.06
C VAL A 689 3.19 -23.24 -23.24
N CYS A 690 3.62 -24.48 -23.02
CA CYS A 690 3.58 -25.54 -24.02
C CYS A 690 3.00 -26.84 -23.42
N PHE A 691 2.21 -27.55 -24.24
CA PHE A 691 1.54 -28.81 -23.89
C PHE A 691 0.77 -28.77 -22.57
N LYS A 692 0.22 -27.60 -22.19
CA LYS A 692 -0.52 -27.32 -20.94
C LYS A 692 0.27 -27.50 -19.63
N ASN A 693 1.40 -28.21 -19.65
CA ASN A 693 2.13 -28.63 -18.46
C ASN A 693 3.48 -27.92 -18.29
N TYR A 694 4.07 -27.38 -19.35
CA TYR A 694 5.41 -26.80 -19.30
C TYR A 694 5.39 -25.31 -19.57
N CYS A 695 6.35 -24.59 -18.97
CA CYS A 695 6.44 -23.14 -19.11
C CYS A 695 7.89 -22.68 -19.17
N ARG A 696 8.20 -21.81 -20.15
CA ARG A 696 9.38 -20.96 -20.12
C ARG A 696 8.98 -19.65 -19.46
N ILE A 697 9.44 -19.46 -18.23
CA ILE A 697 8.93 -18.42 -17.32
C ILE A 697 9.34 -17.02 -17.81
N SER A 698 8.41 -16.07 -17.73
CA SER A 698 8.68 -14.64 -17.85
C SER A 698 8.15 -13.91 -16.63
N THR A 699 9.00 -13.09 -16.01
CA THR A 699 8.65 -12.31 -14.80
C THR A 699 8.20 -10.89 -15.10
N GLU A 700 8.26 -10.44 -16.36
CA GLU A 700 7.98 -9.05 -16.75
C GLU A 700 6.59 -8.58 -16.30
N TYR A 701 5.53 -9.35 -16.56
CA TYR A 701 4.17 -9.00 -16.12
C TYR A 701 3.98 -9.12 -14.61
N ALA A 702 4.70 -10.06 -13.98
CA ALA A 702 4.61 -10.29 -12.55
C ALA A 702 5.19 -9.13 -11.73
N LYS A 703 6.19 -8.42 -12.27
CA LYS A 703 6.78 -7.22 -11.67
C LYS A 703 5.74 -6.14 -11.36
N ASP A 704 4.70 -5.99 -12.17
CA ASP A 704 3.64 -5.00 -11.91
C ASP A 704 2.76 -5.38 -10.73
N ILE A 705 2.48 -6.68 -10.55
CA ILE A 705 1.78 -7.16 -9.36
C ILE A 705 2.64 -6.96 -8.10
N VAL A 706 3.96 -7.19 -8.18
CA VAL A 706 4.88 -6.91 -7.06
C VAL A 706 4.86 -5.41 -6.70
N LYS A 707 4.86 -4.51 -7.69
CA LYS A 707 4.73 -3.06 -7.46
C LYS A 707 3.41 -2.72 -6.76
N ILE A 708 2.29 -3.33 -7.17
CA ILE A 708 0.99 -3.14 -6.50
C ILE A 708 1.09 -3.62 -5.04
N ILE A 709 1.61 -4.82 -4.79
CA ILE A 709 1.75 -5.34 -3.41
C ILE A 709 2.59 -4.38 -2.55
N LEU A 710 3.74 -3.90 -3.03
CA LEU A 710 4.59 -2.96 -2.28
C LEU A 710 3.92 -1.59 -2.08
N ARG A 711 3.21 -1.08 -3.08
CA ARG A 711 2.51 0.21 -2.99
C ARG A 711 1.36 0.18 -1.98
N GLU A 712 0.61 -0.91 -1.98
CA GLU A 712 -0.60 -1.06 -1.16
C GLU A 712 -0.30 -1.55 0.27
N SER A 713 0.80 -2.29 0.45
CA SER A 713 1.25 -2.72 1.78
C SER A 713 1.98 -1.60 2.52
N LYS A 714 1.82 -1.57 3.84
CA LYS A 714 2.51 -0.60 4.68
C LYS A 714 3.97 -1.03 4.89
N GLY A 715 4.91 -0.22 4.41
CA GLY A 715 6.34 -0.39 4.66
C GLY A 715 6.77 0.16 6.02
N PHE A 716 7.67 -0.56 6.69
CA PHE A 716 8.26 -0.21 7.98
C PHE A 716 9.77 -0.14 7.86
N SER A 717 10.42 0.92 8.34
CA SER A 717 11.89 1.04 8.25
C SER A 717 12.60 -0.15 8.92
N LYS A 718 13.64 -0.70 8.28
CA LYS A 718 14.54 -1.71 8.89
C LYS A 718 15.13 -1.15 10.20
N GLY A 719 14.59 -1.57 11.34
CA GLY A 719 15.03 -1.15 12.68
C GLY A 719 14.15 -1.75 13.79
N ARG A 720 14.70 -1.93 14.99
CA ARG A 720 13.99 -2.52 16.15
C ARG A 720 12.71 -1.75 16.54
N LEU A 721 12.64 -0.45 16.23
CA LEU A 721 11.44 0.38 16.36
C LEU A 721 10.22 -0.18 15.58
N ALA A 722 10.43 -0.83 14.43
CA ALA A 722 9.34 -1.45 13.67
C ALA A 722 8.82 -2.73 14.34
N ARG A 723 9.69 -3.47 15.05
CA ARG A 723 9.26 -4.59 15.91
C ARG A 723 8.53 -4.07 17.14
N LEU A 724 8.97 -2.95 17.72
CA LEU A 724 8.29 -2.30 18.84
C LEU A 724 6.92 -1.74 18.44
N GLU A 725 6.78 -1.09 17.27
CA GLU A 725 5.48 -0.65 16.73
C GLU A 725 4.54 -1.81 16.39
N ALA A 726 5.09 -2.98 16.01
CA ALA A 726 4.31 -4.20 15.80
C ALA A 726 3.91 -4.89 17.12
N HIS A 727 4.74 -4.80 18.16
CA HIS A 727 4.46 -5.37 19.49
C HIS A 727 3.52 -4.48 20.31
N LEU A 728 3.61 -3.16 20.20
CA LEU A 728 2.72 -2.18 20.85
C LEU A 728 1.32 -2.11 20.20
N ARG A 729 1.08 -2.87 19.12
CA ARG A 729 -0.21 -3.04 18.45
C ARG A 729 -0.84 -4.42 18.67
N GLN A 730 -0.16 -5.32 19.38
CA GLN A 730 -0.79 -6.48 20.04
C GLN A 730 -1.55 -5.97 21.27
#